data_AF-A0A1M4XUI2-F1
#
_entry.id   AF-A0A1M4XUI2-F1
#
_cell.length_a   1.000
_cell.length_b   1.000
_cell.length_c   1.000
_cell.angle_alpha   90.00
_cell.angle_beta   90.00
_cell.angle_gamma   90.00
#
_symmetry.space_group_name_H-M   'P 1'
#
loop_
_entity.id
_entity.type
_entity.pdbx_description
1 polymer ?
#
loop_
_entity_poly.entity_id
_entity_poly.type
_entity_poly.pdbx_seq_one_letter_code
_entity_poly.pdbx_strand_id
1 'polypeptide(L)'
;MKKKMFYMILAINLILIIFPQWSSYAGGEEEKIIKRVYTDKQNILEGDKNIDYNISYIYIEHEPSYKVDGDKFDLKNLHNIIKIIANGKEQNHVDSNGNFKYTIEYNNDLNRVEIKIKENPLNPAGLKPFILTKDTYYNIYIPSGFFFNQSRSSGSINYTFTTNGEGINITQRGIYKFEVTNKKEIVGSYDRPFLITDFTPTNKNMEFTITGYNFSNDIKQLRFVREKDNKTITIPRKTGNVENLKFHDITKITGTMDDEAKKEFAKVINDKECKKTYTSAGVYDIYIDFEIGNSATIHKVEQRIIVKDRPKVIDTTPRDEHDYFDPEILYEKFTNPEEKGYYIEVVFEDIGSTLKMKDSISHGIQVNVIGDKTNLIDKNKQIVYKRELSTNKYSTNRFKVYIPLIDKLDDNQKYEVYIPEDSIVEYSDIETEKNRCYKWTFSTNYFPKAEKLYEGSIPEYYDWNYPIVIDGSMFHDDTFVEFRNMNGKYYSPSSIDIRNNNSTMYIYLPRNRRLPVGVYDIIVSNGNSYETQMVYGVFSVVEEGDYIPNEEYRVKDDSSKGMVKGNIGKSKDILELSSKYTDNRYLEIDLDELMGSNTWVRSIEYPISYRDSLGELRLKSKWVNVSINSLRLSNNYDERYIELRVGKVEPSMADILKKKLVGKNIKSNFIEVSGANFDFTNLTIEIPYFDSDGSRLRILRYDESNRRFEDVPYIIDLINGKVKGMSSKPGIFVIVQ
;
A
#
# COMPACT_ATOMS: atom_id res chain seq x y z
N MET A 1 -23.25 -19.88 57.25
CA MET A 1 -24.53 -19.40 56.67
C MET A 1 -25.01 -18.06 57.24
N LYS A 2 -24.84 -17.75 58.53
CA LYS A 2 -25.29 -16.46 59.13
C LYS A 2 -24.47 -15.20 58.76
N LYS A 3 -23.21 -15.32 58.30
CA LYS A 3 -22.40 -14.16 57.88
C LYS A 3 -22.76 -13.59 56.49
N LYS A 4 -23.24 -14.40 55.54
CA LYS A 4 -23.66 -13.90 54.21
C LYS A 4 -24.99 -13.14 54.25
N MET A 5 -25.86 -13.47 55.21
CA MET A 5 -27.15 -12.82 55.38
C MET A 5 -27.02 -11.41 56.01
N PHE A 6 -25.98 -11.17 56.81
CA PHE A 6 -25.71 -9.86 57.41
C PHE A 6 -25.16 -8.83 56.40
N TYR A 7 -24.32 -9.27 55.46
CA TYR A 7 -23.83 -8.40 54.37
C TYR A 7 -24.90 -8.07 53.33
N MET A 8 -25.88 -8.96 53.12
CA MET A 8 -26.99 -8.69 52.21
C MET A 8 -28.01 -7.69 52.79
N ILE A 9 -28.22 -7.67 54.11
CA ILE A 9 -29.07 -6.69 54.78
C ILE A 9 -28.39 -5.32 54.93
N LEU A 10 -27.05 -5.27 55.03
CA LEU A 10 -26.29 -4.02 55.02
C LEU A 10 -26.21 -3.40 53.61
N ALA A 11 -26.11 -4.23 52.56
CA ALA A 11 -26.11 -3.76 51.17
C ALA A 11 -27.50 -3.27 50.71
N ILE A 12 -28.59 -3.87 51.20
CA ILE A 12 -29.96 -3.41 50.89
C ILE A 12 -30.28 -2.08 51.60
N ASN A 13 -29.71 -1.81 52.78
CA ASN A 13 -29.87 -0.52 53.46
C ASN A 13 -28.96 0.60 52.92
N LEU A 14 -27.84 0.29 52.26
CA LEU A 14 -27.01 1.31 51.60
C LEU A 14 -27.51 1.72 50.21
N ILE A 15 -28.32 0.89 49.54
CA ILE A 15 -28.88 1.19 48.20
C ILE A 15 -30.20 2.00 48.28
N LEU A 16 -30.82 2.11 49.46
CA LEU A 16 -32.08 2.84 49.68
C LEU A 16 -31.91 4.33 50.07
N ILE A 17 -30.69 4.89 50.07
CA ILE A 17 -30.43 6.30 50.47
C ILE A 17 -30.11 7.22 49.27
N ILE A 18 -30.00 6.71 48.04
CA ILE A 18 -29.61 7.53 46.85
C ILE A 18 -30.65 7.50 45.71
N PHE A 19 -31.94 7.43 46.05
CA PHE A 19 -33.00 7.84 45.12
C PHE A 19 -33.94 8.77 45.87
N PRO A 20 -34.14 10.03 45.44
CA PRO A 20 -35.28 10.78 45.91
C PRO A 20 -36.52 10.05 45.39
N GLN A 21 -37.31 9.46 46.29
CA GLN A 21 -38.64 9.00 45.96
C GLN A 21 -39.42 10.21 45.44
N TRP A 22 -39.78 10.19 44.16
CA TRP A 22 -40.82 11.06 43.63
C TRP A 22 -42.15 10.54 44.18
N SER A 23 -42.50 11.00 45.39
CA SER A 23 -43.88 11.02 45.83
C SER A 23 -44.57 12.12 45.04
N SER A 24 -45.46 11.73 44.13
CA SER A 24 -46.45 12.61 43.52
C SER A 24 -47.37 13.12 44.62
N TYR A 25 -46.98 14.21 45.27
CA TYR A 25 -47.86 15.06 46.05
C TYR A 25 -48.51 16.10 45.14
N ALA A 26 -49.81 16.29 45.36
CA ALA A 26 -50.68 17.22 44.67
C ALA A 26 -50.08 18.64 44.58
N GLY A 27 -50.39 19.32 43.47
CA GLY A 27 -49.93 20.66 43.15
C GLY A 27 -50.15 21.66 44.28
N GLY A 28 -49.07 22.02 44.96
CA GLY A 28 -48.89 23.33 45.55
C GLY A 28 -47.84 24.05 44.70
N GLU A 29 -48.09 25.30 44.34
CA GLU A 29 -47.08 26.16 43.73
C GLU A 29 -45.80 26.11 44.61
N GLU A 30 -44.65 25.78 44.02
CA GLU A 30 -43.38 25.93 44.72
C GLU A 30 -43.22 27.42 45.08
N GLU A 31 -43.34 27.71 46.37
CA GLU A 31 -43.21 29.06 46.89
C GLU A 31 -41.82 29.59 46.51
N LYS A 32 -41.79 30.65 45.69
CA LYS A 32 -40.56 31.17 45.09
C LYS A 32 -39.72 31.85 46.19
N ILE A 33 -38.73 31.12 46.71
CA ILE A 33 -37.86 31.58 47.80
C ILE A 33 -37.11 32.86 47.43
N ILE A 34 -36.69 33.00 46.17
CA ILE A 34 -36.00 34.20 45.67
C ILE A 34 -37.03 35.22 45.20
N LYS A 35 -37.14 36.32 45.95
CA LYS A 35 -38.04 37.43 45.67
C LYS A 35 -37.56 38.22 44.46
N ARG A 36 -36.27 38.57 44.42
CA ARG A 36 -35.65 39.25 43.27
C ARG A 36 -34.13 39.15 43.28
N VAL A 37 -33.55 39.25 42.09
CA VAL A 37 -32.11 39.43 41.90
C VAL A 37 -31.88 40.72 41.12
N TYR A 38 -30.89 41.50 41.53
CA TYR A 38 -30.58 42.77 40.90
C TYR A 38 -29.12 43.16 41.12
N THR A 39 -28.66 44.11 40.33
CA THR A 39 -27.33 44.70 40.40
C THR A 39 -27.43 46.16 40.82
N ASP A 40 -26.29 46.84 40.94
CA ASP A 40 -26.24 48.30 41.07
C ASP A 40 -26.80 49.06 39.86
N LYS A 41 -27.08 48.37 38.74
CA LYS A 41 -27.51 49.01 37.48
C LYS A 41 -28.87 48.56 36.95
N GLN A 42 -29.27 47.32 37.23
CA GLN A 42 -30.47 46.71 36.65
C GLN A 42 -30.99 45.54 37.47
N ASN A 43 -32.28 45.24 37.33
CA ASN A 43 -32.84 43.96 37.77
C ASN A 43 -32.36 42.83 36.86
N ILE A 44 -32.22 41.64 37.43
CA ILE A 44 -31.92 40.40 36.72
C ILE A 44 -33.08 39.45 36.99
N LEU A 45 -33.73 38.97 35.94
CA LEU A 45 -34.63 37.82 35.98
C LEU A 45 -33.85 36.55 35.62
N GLU A 46 -34.36 35.41 36.06
CA GLU A 46 -33.75 34.12 35.78
C GLU A 46 -33.69 33.88 34.26
N GLY A 47 -32.49 33.64 33.74
CA GLY A 47 -32.23 33.47 32.31
C GLY A 47 -32.07 34.77 31.51
N ASP A 48 -32.05 35.94 32.15
CA ASP A 48 -31.93 37.22 31.46
C ASP A 48 -30.64 37.34 30.63
N LYS A 49 -30.77 38.05 29.50
CA LYS A 49 -29.68 38.36 28.58
C LYS A 49 -29.28 39.83 28.69
N ASN A 50 -28.09 40.15 28.19
CA ASN A 50 -27.58 41.51 28.09
C ASN A 50 -27.45 42.23 29.44
N ILE A 51 -27.14 41.48 30.51
CA ILE A 51 -26.85 42.08 31.81
C ILE A 51 -25.58 42.91 31.72
N ASP A 52 -25.58 44.15 32.20
CA ASP A 52 -24.35 44.96 32.20
C ASP A 52 -23.21 44.20 32.89
N TYR A 53 -22.15 43.84 32.14
CA TYR A 53 -20.96 43.21 32.71
C TYR A 53 -20.20 44.19 33.62
N ASN A 54 -20.40 45.49 33.40
CA ASN A 54 -19.77 46.55 34.15
C ASN A 54 -20.52 46.89 35.46
N ILE A 55 -20.87 45.89 36.27
CA ILE A 55 -21.52 46.05 37.58
C ILE A 55 -20.55 45.94 38.75
N SER A 56 -20.95 46.41 39.93
CA SER A 56 -20.17 46.35 41.16
C SER A 56 -20.75 45.36 42.17
N TYR A 57 -22.05 45.13 42.14
CA TYR A 57 -22.77 44.29 43.10
C TYR A 57 -23.80 43.39 42.41
N ILE A 58 -23.99 42.19 42.96
CA ILE A 58 -25.17 41.36 42.71
C ILE A 58 -25.86 41.11 44.05
N TYR A 59 -27.14 41.43 44.12
CA TYR A 59 -27.99 41.25 45.28
C TYR A 59 -29.02 40.16 45.00
N ILE A 60 -29.11 39.17 45.89
CA ILE A 60 -30.12 38.11 45.85
C ILE A 60 -30.99 38.23 47.09
N GLU A 61 -32.17 38.83 46.94
CA GLU A 61 -33.15 39.02 48.02
C GLU A 61 -34.10 37.82 48.06
N HIS A 62 -34.27 37.23 49.23
CA HIS A 62 -35.18 36.12 49.44
C HIS A 62 -36.40 36.53 50.29
N GLU A 63 -37.40 35.67 50.33
CA GLU A 63 -38.61 35.91 51.12
C GLU A 63 -38.28 36.04 52.62
N PRO A 64 -38.84 37.04 53.34
CA PRO A 64 -38.55 37.28 54.76
C PRO A 64 -38.97 36.14 55.70
N SER A 65 -39.83 35.24 55.24
CA SER A 65 -40.23 34.05 55.97
C SER A 65 -39.10 33.00 56.09
N TYR A 66 -38.06 33.11 55.26
CA TYR A 66 -36.88 32.24 55.28
C TYR A 66 -35.71 32.90 56.03
N LYS A 67 -34.90 32.07 56.68
CA LYS A 67 -33.63 32.45 57.31
C LYS A 67 -32.49 31.61 56.74
N VAL A 68 -31.25 32.08 56.89
CA VAL A 68 -30.07 31.28 56.56
C VAL A 68 -29.68 30.42 57.75
N ASP A 69 -29.42 29.14 57.51
CA ASP A 69 -29.01 28.18 58.54
C ASP A 69 -27.54 28.41 58.96
N GLY A 70 -27.34 29.35 59.89
CA GLY A 70 -26.02 29.71 60.39
C GLY A 70 -25.32 28.65 61.25
N ASP A 71 -26.06 27.63 61.70
CA ASP A 71 -25.47 26.49 62.43
C ASP A 71 -24.87 25.48 61.44
N LYS A 72 -25.46 25.37 60.25
CA LYS A 72 -24.99 24.49 59.17
C LYS A 72 -23.97 25.15 58.24
N PHE A 73 -24.07 26.46 58.05
CA PHE A 73 -23.28 27.21 57.07
C PHE A 73 -22.47 28.32 57.75
N ASP A 74 -21.17 28.36 57.47
CA ASP A 74 -20.29 29.43 57.96
C ASP A 74 -20.58 30.75 57.24
N LEU A 75 -21.41 31.59 57.87
CA LEU A 75 -21.81 32.90 57.35
C LEU A 75 -20.63 33.88 57.19
N LYS A 76 -19.49 33.62 57.83
CA LYS A 76 -18.28 34.45 57.66
C LYS A 76 -17.50 34.08 56.40
N ASN A 77 -17.73 32.88 55.85
CA ASN A 77 -17.00 32.33 54.70
C ASN A 77 -17.94 31.84 53.60
N LEU A 78 -18.97 32.63 53.27
CA LEU A 78 -19.97 32.27 52.26
C LEU A 78 -19.39 32.01 50.86
N HIS A 79 -18.21 32.55 50.56
CA HIS A 79 -17.48 32.27 49.31
C HIS A 79 -17.07 30.79 49.12
N ASN A 80 -17.06 30.00 50.20
CA ASN A 80 -16.83 28.54 50.13
C ASN A 80 -18.13 27.74 49.93
N ILE A 81 -19.28 28.41 50.01
CA ILE A 81 -20.62 27.80 50.01
C ILE A 81 -21.37 28.18 48.73
N ILE A 82 -21.45 29.47 48.44
CA ILE A 82 -22.09 30.02 47.23
C ILE A 82 -21.05 30.13 46.13
N LYS A 83 -21.36 29.53 44.97
CA LYS A 83 -20.43 29.41 43.85
C LYS A 83 -20.86 30.28 42.69
N ILE A 84 -19.92 31.05 42.14
CA ILE A 84 -20.10 31.74 40.86
C ILE A 84 -19.49 30.85 39.79
N ILE A 85 -20.32 30.34 38.88
CA ILE A 85 -19.88 29.48 37.78
C ILE A 85 -19.98 30.29 36.50
N ALA A 86 -18.85 30.58 35.86
CA ALA A 86 -18.81 31.29 34.58
C ALA A 86 -18.44 30.30 33.46
N ASN A 87 -19.29 30.18 32.44
CA ASN A 87 -19.13 29.21 31.35
C ASN A 87 -18.76 27.80 31.87
N GLY A 88 -19.52 27.32 32.85
CA GLY A 88 -19.38 25.96 33.39
C GLY A 88 -18.11 25.75 34.25
N LYS A 89 -17.29 26.78 34.43
CA LYS A 89 -16.12 26.77 35.31
C LYS A 89 -16.40 27.58 36.56
N GLU A 90 -16.31 26.92 37.71
CA GLU A 90 -16.33 27.59 39.01
C GLU A 90 -15.22 28.66 39.07
N GLN A 91 -15.58 29.87 39.46
CA GLN A 91 -14.67 30.98 39.57
C GLN A 91 -14.00 30.96 40.93
N ASN A 92 -12.67 31.03 40.94
CA ASN A 92 -11.92 31.13 42.19
C ASN A 92 -12.15 32.49 42.82
N HIS A 93 -12.59 32.49 44.08
CA HIS A 93 -12.79 33.72 44.86
C HIS A 93 -11.49 34.43 45.23
N VAL A 94 -10.32 33.78 45.08
CA VAL A 94 -8.98 34.39 45.22
C VAL A 94 -8.18 34.40 43.92
N ASP A 95 -7.20 35.30 43.83
CA ASP A 95 -6.16 35.32 42.79
C ASP A 95 -4.98 34.40 43.13
N SER A 96 -3.98 34.34 42.22
CA SER A 96 -2.78 33.52 42.41
C SER A 96 -1.93 33.92 43.62
N ASN A 97 -2.19 35.10 44.20
CA ASN A 97 -1.49 35.65 45.35
C ASN A 97 -2.33 35.52 46.64
N GLY A 98 -3.49 34.87 46.58
CA GLY A 98 -4.39 34.69 47.72
C GLY A 98 -5.29 35.88 48.03
N ASN A 99 -5.34 36.91 47.18
CA ASN A 99 -6.23 38.06 47.40
C ASN A 99 -7.64 37.78 46.89
N PHE A 100 -8.66 38.21 47.65
CA PHE A 100 -10.06 38.08 47.23
C PHE A 100 -10.36 38.87 45.95
N LYS A 101 -10.87 38.19 44.93
CA LYS A 101 -11.39 38.78 43.69
C LYS A 101 -12.81 39.29 43.86
N TYR A 102 -13.62 38.62 44.68
CA TYR A 102 -14.97 39.02 45.07
C TYR A 102 -15.25 38.56 46.51
N THR A 103 -16.18 39.21 47.19
CA THR A 103 -16.69 38.76 48.50
C THR A 103 -18.17 38.43 48.42
N ILE A 104 -18.62 37.52 49.28
CA ILE A 104 -20.02 37.16 49.44
C ILE A 104 -20.36 37.33 50.91
N GLU A 105 -21.35 38.17 51.18
CA GLU A 105 -21.83 38.49 52.52
C GLU A 105 -23.35 38.27 52.60
N TYR A 106 -23.85 38.00 53.80
CA TYR A 106 -25.29 37.92 54.05
C TYR A 106 -25.74 39.09 54.92
N ASN A 107 -26.74 39.83 54.43
CA ASN A 107 -27.32 40.95 55.13
C ASN A 107 -28.65 40.52 55.76
N ASN A 108 -28.63 40.30 57.08
CA ASN A 108 -29.80 39.86 57.86
C ASN A 108 -30.94 40.87 57.82
N ASP A 109 -30.65 42.17 57.88
CA ASP A 109 -31.67 43.21 57.97
C ASP A 109 -32.46 43.36 56.66
N LEU A 110 -31.80 43.04 55.54
CA LEU A 110 -32.38 43.13 54.20
C LEU A 110 -32.77 41.77 53.60
N ASN A 111 -32.58 40.67 54.34
CA ASN A 111 -32.82 39.29 53.87
C ASN A 111 -32.22 39.02 52.49
N ARG A 112 -30.95 39.38 52.30
CA ARG A 112 -30.28 39.24 50.99
C ARG A 112 -28.82 38.79 51.09
N VAL A 113 -28.40 38.03 50.08
CA VAL A 113 -27.00 37.75 49.81
C VAL A 113 -26.45 38.88 48.94
N GLU A 114 -25.28 39.41 49.32
CA GLU A 114 -24.57 40.48 48.61
C GLU A 114 -23.25 39.94 48.05
N ILE A 115 -23.10 39.92 46.73
CA ILE A 115 -21.87 39.55 46.04
C ILE A 115 -21.20 40.84 45.57
N LYS A 116 -20.04 41.17 46.16
CA LYS A 116 -19.28 42.38 45.86
C LYS A 116 -18.15 42.05 44.88
N ILE A 117 -18.24 42.59 43.68
CA ILE A 117 -17.43 42.19 42.52
C ILE A 117 -16.37 43.26 42.18
N LYS A 118 -16.70 44.56 42.23
CA LYS A 118 -15.74 45.64 41.91
C LYS A 118 -15.22 46.49 43.07
N GLU A 119 -15.98 46.64 44.15
CA GLU A 119 -15.58 47.52 45.25
C GLU A 119 -15.08 46.70 46.44
N ASN A 120 -13.83 46.93 46.81
CA ASN A 120 -13.42 46.86 48.20
C ASN A 120 -12.95 48.26 48.62
N PRO A 121 -13.61 48.95 49.57
CA PRO A 121 -13.27 50.33 49.92
C PRO A 121 -11.96 50.52 50.70
N LEU A 122 -11.10 49.50 50.92
CA LEU A 122 -10.08 49.60 51.97
C LEU A 122 -8.66 49.08 51.66
N ASN A 123 -8.22 48.92 50.40
CA ASN A 123 -6.79 48.63 50.17
C ASN A 123 -6.23 49.20 48.84
N PRO A 124 -5.24 50.13 48.86
CA PRO A 124 -4.68 50.74 47.64
C PRO A 124 -3.70 49.84 46.86
N ALA A 125 -3.50 48.58 47.27
CA ALA A 125 -2.51 47.70 46.67
C ALA A 125 -3.09 46.89 45.48
N GLY A 126 -3.16 47.51 44.29
CA GLY A 126 -3.05 46.81 43.00
C GLY A 126 -3.98 45.63 42.69
N LEU A 127 -5.15 45.51 43.33
CA LEU A 127 -6.09 44.42 43.11
C LEU A 127 -6.71 44.51 41.72
N LYS A 128 -6.73 43.40 40.98
CA LYS A 128 -7.64 43.24 39.83
C LYS A 128 -8.97 42.69 40.38
N PRO A 129 -10.03 43.52 40.51
CA PRO A 129 -11.32 43.03 40.96
C PRO A 129 -11.82 41.93 40.03
N PHE A 130 -12.64 41.01 40.54
CA PHE A 130 -13.47 40.19 39.67
C PHE A 130 -14.31 41.15 38.83
N ILE A 131 -14.32 41.00 37.52
CA ILE A 131 -15.19 41.78 36.65
C ILE A 131 -15.98 40.74 35.89
N LEU A 132 -17.31 40.89 35.85
CA LEU A 132 -18.08 40.03 34.97
C LEU A 132 -17.55 40.24 33.55
N THR A 133 -17.25 39.15 32.85
CA THR A 133 -16.70 39.22 31.51
C THR A 133 -17.84 39.45 30.52
N LYS A 134 -17.56 40.17 29.42
CA LYS A 134 -18.51 40.33 28.30
C LYS A 134 -18.93 38.95 27.77
N ASP A 135 -20.16 38.85 27.24
CA ASP A 135 -20.67 37.65 26.55
C ASP A 135 -20.50 36.34 27.35
N THR A 136 -20.68 36.42 28.67
CA THR A 136 -20.39 35.29 29.56
C THR A 136 -21.65 34.85 30.29
N TYR A 137 -21.87 33.53 30.28
CA TYR A 137 -22.92 32.89 31.05
C TYR A 137 -22.47 32.72 32.50
N TYR A 138 -23.27 33.22 33.42
CA TYR A 138 -23.09 33.07 34.85
C TYR A 138 -24.21 32.21 35.44
N ASN A 139 -23.85 31.30 36.34
CA ASN A 139 -24.74 30.61 37.25
C ASN A 139 -24.27 30.85 38.68
N ILE A 140 -25.12 31.47 39.50
CA ILE A 140 -24.92 31.60 40.93
C ILE A 140 -25.58 30.41 41.61
N TYR A 141 -24.76 29.48 42.07
CA TYR A 141 -25.22 28.28 42.77
C TYR A 141 -25.27 28.52 44.28
N ILE A 142 -26.44 28.28 44.87
CA ILE A 142 -26.66 28.25 46.32
C ILE A 142 -27.09 26.82 46.69
N PRO A 143 -26.41 26.16 47.64
CA PRO A 143 -26.68 24.77 47.99
C PRO A 143 -28.04 24.57 48.67
N SER A 144 -28.54 23.34 48.62
CA SER A 144 -29.79 22.97 49.28
C SER A 144 -29.73 23.13 50.81
N GLY A 145 -30.81 23.62 51.38
CA GLY A 145 -30.95 23.91 52.81
C GLY A 145 -30.26 25.18 53.27
N PHE A 146 -29.69 25.98 52.36
CA PHE A 146 -29.13 27.28 52.69
C PHE A 146 -30.19 28.21 53.28
N PHE A 147 -31.37 28.27 52.66
CA PHE A 147 -32.53 28.96 53.21
C PHE A 147 -33.47 27.96 53.87
N PHE A 148 -34.03 28.30 55.05
CA PHE A 148 -34.99 27.46 55.74
C PHE A 148 -36.07 28.27 56.46
N ASN A 149 -37.24 27.65 56.64
CA ASN A 149 -38.32 28.18 57.47
C ASN A 149 -38.97 27.02 58.23
N GLN A 150 -38.89 27.03 59.57
CA GLN A 150 -39.50 26.13 60.58
C GLN A 150 -39.48 24.60 60.29
N SER A 151 -40.05 24.14 59.18
CA SER A 151 -40.15 22.74 58.75
C SER A 151 -39.66 22.46 57.33
N ARG A 152 -39.25 23.47 56.55
CA ARG A 152 -38.84 23.32 55.14
C ARG A 152 -37.46 23.94 54.89
N SER A 153 -36.59 23.15 54.27
CA SER A 153 -35.30 23.58 53.72
C SER A 153 -35.45 23.87 52.22
N SER A 154 -34.72 24.86 51.71
CA SER A 154 -34.69 25.16 50.29
C SER A 154 -34.09 24.01 49.48
N GLY A 155 -34.56 23.81 48.25
CA GLY A 155 -33.77 23.13 47.23
C GLY A 155 -32.46 23.87 46.95
N SER A 156 -31.59 23.29 46.14
CA SER A 156 -30.48 24.05 45.56
C SER A 156 -31.03 25.08 44.58
N ILE A 157 -30.45 26.27 44.58
CA ILE A 157 -30.84 27.36 43.69
C ILE A 157 -29.70 27.55 42.70
N ASN A 158 -30.05 27.59 41.41
CA ASN A 158 -29.15 27.95 40.33
C ASN A 158 -29.74 29.21 39.70
N TYR A 159 -29.09 30.35 39.89
CA TYR A 159 -29.57 31.62 39.35
C TYR A 159 -28.73 32.04 38.16
N THR A 160 -29.32 32.09 36.97
CA THR A 160 -28.57 32.13 35.71
C THR A 160 -28.83 33.40 34.90
N PHE A 161 -27.79 33.94 34.27
CA PHE A 161 -27.89 35.11 33.39
C PHE A 161 -26.69 35.22 32.43
N THR A 162 -26.82 36.02 31.38
CA THR A 162 -25.70 36.34 30.46
C THR A 162 -25.45 37.83 30.39
N THR A 163 -24.17 38.20 30.46
CA THR A 163 -23.74 39.59 30.34
C THR A 163 -23.77 40.12 28.91
N ASN A 164 -23.99 41.42 28.74
CA ASN A 164 -23.89 42.09 27.44
C ASN A 164 -22.45 42.14 26.93
N GLY A 165 -22.31 42.17 25.61
CA GLY A 165 -21.04 42.33 24.92
C GLY A 165 -21.25 42.90 23.53
N GLU A 166 -20.17 43.43 22.94
CA GLU A 166 -20.15 43.77 21.52
C GLU A 166 -20.13 42.44 20.78
N GLY A 167 -21.27 41.99 20.27
CA GLY A 167 -21.55 40.64 19.73
C GLY A 167 -20.70 40.17 18.53
N ILE A 168 -19.44 40.59 18.45
CA ILE A 168 -18.45 40.31 17.43
C ILE A 168 -17.49 39.19 17.87
N ASN A 169 -17.31 38.94 19.18
CA ASN A 169 -16.38 37.92 19.68
C ASN A 169 -16.93 37.14 20.89
N ILE A 170 -17.95 36.31 20.67
CA ILE A 170 -18.41 35.33 21.67
C ILE A 170 -17.37 34.20 21.66
N THR A 171 -16.27 34.36 22.40
CA THR A 171 -15.07 33.52 22.24
C THR A 171 -15.26 32.07 22.70
N GLN A 172 -16.30 31.74 23.48
CA GLN A 172 -16.59 30.37 23.89
C GLN A 172 -18.11 30.12 23.93
N ARG A 173 -18.54 29.12 23.15
CA ARG A 173 -19.85 28.47 23.26
C ARG A 173 -19.61 26.98 23.37
N GLY A 174 -20.52 26.28 24.01
CA GLY A 174 -20.45 24.83 24.00
C GLY A 174 -21.64 24.17 24.63
N ILE A 175 -21.61 22.86 24.49
CA ILE A 175 -22.67 21.95 24.88
C ILE A 175 -22.15 21.19 26.11
N TYR A 176 -22.88 21.31 27.22
CA TYR A 176 -22.62 20.58 28.46
C TYR A 176 -23.46 19.32 28.59
N LYS A 177 -24.52 19.16 27.80
CA LYS A 177 -25.36 17.98 27.81
C LYS A 177 -26.14 17.88 26.51
N PHE A 178 -26.16 16.69 25.93
CA PHE A 178 -27.10 16.30 24.91
C PHE A 178 -27.89 15.10 25.45
N GLU A 179 -29.21 15.17 25.41
CA GLU A 179 -30.09 14.14 25.95
C GLU A 179 -31.23 13.86 24.99
N VAL A 180 -31.40 12.59 24.63
CA VAL A 180 -32.56 12.12 23.86
C VAL A 180 -33.70 11.87 24.84
N THR A 181 -34.71 12.73 24.82
CA THR A 181 -35.77 12.77 25.84
C THR A 181 -36.71 11.58 25.75
N ASN A 182 -36.95 11.08 24.55
CA ASN A 182 -37.80 9.93 24.28
C ASN A 182 -37.01 8.64 23.97
N LYS A 183 -35.76 8.53 24.45
CA LYS A 183 -34.86 7.40 24.11
C LYS A 183 -35.52 6.04 24.35
N LYS A 184 -36.11 5.82 25.53
CA LYS A 184 -36.78 4.56 25.87
C LYS A 184 -37.90 4.18 24.90
N GLU A 185 -38.59 5.15 24.31
CA GLU A 185 -39.67 4.88 23.34
C GLU A 185 -39.14 4.44 21.98
N ILE A 186 -37.95 4.92 21.60
CA ILE A 186 -37.30 4.58 20.33
C ILE A 186 -36.58 3.23 20.48
N VAL A 187 -35.86 3.05 21.58
CA VAL A 187 -34.87 1.99 21.70
C VAL A 187 -35.20 0.94 22.78
N GLY A 188 -36.27 1.14 23.56
CA GLY A 188 -36.70 0.22 24.63
C GLY A 188 -35.87 0.27 25.91
N SER A 189 -34.76 1.01 25.95
CA SER A 189 -33.85 1.13 27.09
C SER A 189 -33.17 2.50 27.15
N TYR A 190 -32.73 2.94 28.33
CA TYR A 190 -31.95 4.19 28.46
C TYR A 190 -30.45 3.98 28.19
N ASP A 191 -29.94 2.78 28.45
CA ASP A 191 -28.49 2.54 28.55
C ASP A 191 -27.86 1.99 27.27
N ARG A 192 -28.66 1.42 26.37
CA ARG A 192 -28.13 0.86 25.11
C ARG A 192 -27.75 1.95 24.10
N PRO A 193 -26.74 1.72 23.24
CA PRO A 193 -26.48 2.58 22.08
C PRO A 193 -27.61 2.50 21.05
N PHE A 194 -27.63 3.43 20.09
CA PHE A 194 -28.57 3.38 18.97
C PHE A 194 -28.10 2.37 17.92
N LEU A 195 -29.04 1.75 17.22
CA LEU A 195 -28.81 1.00 15.98
C LEU A 195 -29.22 1.85 14.79
N ILE A 196 -28.60 1.62 13.63
CA ILE A 196 -29.05 2.25 12.38
C ILE A 196 -30.54 1.95 12.08
N THR A 197 -31.05 0.80 12.52
CA THR A 197 -32.46 0.40 12.37
C THR A 197 -33.41 1.16 13.28
N ASP A 198 -32.92 1.76 14.37
CA ASP A 198 -33.72 2.61 15.25
C ASP A 198 -34.17 3.89 14.54
N PHE A 199 -33.45 4.31 13.48
CA PHE A 199 -33.72 5.52 12.70
C PHE A 199 -34.61 5.27 11.48
N THR A 200 -35.22 4.08 11.34
CA THR A 200 -36.14 3.82 10.22
C THR A 200 -37.35 4.78 10.24
N PRO A 201 -37.91 5.15 9.07
CA PRO A 201 -39.03 6.11 9.01
C PRO A 201 -40.27 5.69 9.82
N THR A 202 -40.48 4.39 9.98
CA THR A 202 -41.60 3.81 10.75
C THR A 202 -41.48 4.01 12.26
N ASN A 203 -40.26 4.24 12.77
CA ASN A 203 -40.04 4.47 14.20
C ASN A 203 -40.37 5.91 14.58
N LYS A 204 -40.65 6.14 15.86
CA LYS A 204 -40.86 7.51 16.39
C LYS A 204 -39.65 8.40 16.12
N ASN A 205 -39.92 9.69 15.90
CA ASN A 205 -38.86 10.68 15.71
C ASN A 205 -38.08 10.90 17.00
N MET A 206 -36.77 11.11 16.86
CA MET A 206 -35.90 11.39 18.00
C MET A 206 -36.15 12.78 18.54
N GLU A 207 -36.59 12.88 19.78
CA GLU A 207 -36.71 14.13 20.52
C GLU A 207 -35.50 14.31 21.41
N PHE A 208 -34.95 15.52 21.46
CA PHE A 208 -33.76 15.80 22.24
C PHE A 208 -33.77 17.18 22.89
N THR A 209 -32.99 17.30 23.96
CA THR A 209 -32.64 18.55 24.63
C THR A 209 -31.13 18.73 24.59
N ILE A 210 -30.71 19.94 24.24
CA ILE A 210 -29.31 20.38 24.28
C ILE A 210 -29.19 21.44 25.36
N THR A 211 -28.33 21.20 26.33
CA THR A 211 -27.99 22.15 27.39
C THR A 211 -26.56 22.63 27.20
N GLY A 212 -26.36 23.94 27.20
CA GLY A 212 -25.08 24.57 26.95
C GLY A 212 -25.06 26.01 27.47
N TYR A 213 -24.28 26.86 26.81
CA TYR A 213 -24.16 28.28 27.17
C TYR A 213 -23.91 29.11 25.91
N ASN A 214 -24.27 30.39 26.01
CA ASN A 214 -24.08 31.39 24.97
C ASN A 214 -24.78 31.01 23.64
N PHE A 215 -25.98 30.42 23.73
CA PHE A 215 -26.88 30.20 22.59
C PHE A 215 -27.65 31.48 22.22
N SER A 216 -27.01 32.64 22.28
CA SER A 216 -27.66 33.95 22.13
C SER A 216 -28.06 34.29 20.68
N ASN A 217 -27.47 33.62 19.69
CA ASN A 217 -27.72 33.87 18.27
C ASN A 217 -28.72 32.88 17.67
N ASP A 218 -29.29 33.26 16.53
CA ASP A 218 -30.14 32.39 15.74
C ASP A 218 -29.41 31.12 15.31
N ILE A 219 -30.08 30.00 15.51
CA ILE A 219 -29.59 28.67 15.14
C ILE A 219 -29.80 28.50 13.64
N LYS A 220 -28.75 28.08 12.94
CA LYS A 220 -28.80 27.70 11.53
C LYS A 220 -29.17 26.22 11.39
N GLN A 221 -28.43 25.36 12.09
CA GLN A 221 -28.59 23.91 12.01
C GLN A 221 -27.92 23.19 13.19
N LEU A 222 -28.34 21.95 13.42
CA LEU A 222 -27.60 20.97 14.23
C LEU A 222 -26.83 20.04 13.29
N ARG A 223 -25.58 19.72 13.62
CA ARG A 223 -24.74 18.77 12.90
C ARG A 223 -24.30 17.63 13.81
N PHE A 224 -24.42 16.42 13.31
CA PHE A 224 -23.77 15.23 13.84
C PHE A 224 -22.59 14.90 12.94
N VAL A 225 -21.37 15.06 13.44
CA VAL A 225 -20.14 14.81 12.69
C VAL A 225 -19.55 13.50 13.15
N ARG A 226 -19.41 12.55 12.23
CA ARG A 226 -18.86 11.24 12.55
C ARG A 226 -17.36 11.30 12.72
N GLU A 227 -16.88 10.80 13.86
CA GLU A 227 -15.48 10.91 14.28
C GLU A 227 -14.50 10.27 13.28
N LYS A 228 -14.81 9.10 12.74
CA LYS A 228 -13.88 8.35 11.88
C LYS A 228 -13.60 8.96 10.49
N ASP A 229 -14.55 9.70 9.91
CA ASP A 229 -14.46 10.17 8.51
C ASP A 229 -15.05 11.55 8.27
N ASN A 230 -15.42 12.29 9.33
CA ASN A 230 -16.01 13.62 9.29
C ASN A 230 -17.31 13.76 8.47
N LYS A 231 -17.95 12.65 8.10
CA LYS A 231 -19.27 12.72 7.44
C LYS A 231 -20.29 13.33 8.39
N THR A 232 -21.09 14.22 7.85
CA THR A 232 -21.98 15.07 8.63
C THR A 232 -23.44 14.77 8.29
N ILE A 233 -24.26 14.58 9.31
CA ILE A 233 -25.72 14.54 9.21
C ILE A 233 -26.26 15.84 9.81
N THR A 234 -27.10 16.55 9.06
CA THR A 234 -27.58 17.89 9.43
C THR A 234 -29.07 17.90 9.69
N ILE A 235 -29.49 18.61 10.73
CA ILE A 235 -30.89 19.00 10.95
C ILE A 235 -30.96 20.52 10.80
N PRO A 236 -31.47 21.05 9.67
CA PRO A 236 -31.62 22.49 9.50
C PRO A 236 -32.71 23.05 10.40
N ARG A 237 -32.57 24.30 10.85
CA ARG A 237 -33.69 25.03 11.46
C ARG A 237 -34.70 25.35 10.37
N LYS A 238 -35.88 24.74 10.44
CA LYS A 238 -37.02 25.09 9.56
C LYS A 238 -37.79 26.24 10.17
N THR A 239 -38.07 27.28 9.39
CA THR A 239 -38.93 28.40 9.74
C THR A 239 -40.35 28.15 9.21
N GLY A 240 -41.37 28.10 10.09
CA GLY A 240 -42.76 27.81 9.71
C GLY A 240 -43.53 26.99 10.77
N ASN A 241 -44.60 26.29 10.36
CA ASN A 241 -45.52 25.58 11.27
C ASN A 241 -44.91 24.34 11.98
N VAL A 242 -43.75 23.84 11.54
CA VAL A 242 -43.05 22.71 12.17
C VAL A 242 -41.58 23.07 12.33
N GLU A 243 -41.23 23.58 13.52
CA GLU A 243 -39.85 23.86 13.90
C GLU A 243 -39.18 22.59 14.43
N ASN A 244 -38.16 22.10 13.71
CA ASN A 244 -37.33 20.96 14.14
C ASN A 244 -36.38 21.33 15.29
N LEU A 245 -36.07 22.61 15.47
CA LEU A 245 -35.18 23.14 16.50
C LEU A 245 -35.86 24.33 17.17
N LYS A 246 -36.12 24.23 18.47
CA LYS A 246 -36.78 25.25 19.28
C LYS A 246 -35.80 25.82 20.28
N PHE A 247 -35.56 27.13 20.16
CA PHE A 247 -34.81 27.88 21.15
C PHE A 247 -35.72 28.18 22.36
N HIS A 248 -35.30 27.78 23.56
CA HIS A 248 -35.99 28.15 24.79
C HIS A 248 -35.32 29.34 25.47
N ASP A 249 -34.02 29.19 25.74
CA ASP A 249 -33.20 30.19 26.42
C ASP A 249 -31.72 30.02 26.04
N ILE A 250 -30.88 30.92 26.53
CA ILE A 250 -29.41 30.97 26.24
C ILE A 250 -28.64 29.69 26.58
N THR A 251 -29.24 28.79 27.35
CA THR A 251 -28.67 27.51 27.75
C THR A 251 -29.40 26.32 27.17
N LYS A 252 -30.60 26.48 26.63
CA LYS A 252 -31.47 25.35 26.29
C LYS A 252 -32.06 25.45 24.90
N ILE A 253 -31.84 24.39 24.12
CA ILE A 253 -32.46 24.13 22.82
C ILE A 253 -33.14 22.77 22.90
N THR A 254 -34.35 22.66 22.37
CA THR A 254 -34.98 21.36 22.13
C THR A 254 -35.13 21.12 20.64
N GLY A 255 -35.29 19.88 20.24
CA GLY A 255 -35.49 19.57 18.84
C GLY A 255 -36.01 18.17 18.59
N THR A 256 -36.42 17.99 17.34
CA THR A 256 -36.88 16.73 16.76
C THR A 256 -36.07 16.43 15.52
N MET A 257 -35.65 15.17 15.40
CA MET A 257 -35.00 14.67 14.19
C MET A 257 -36.03 14.48 13.09
N ASP A 258 -35.76 15.08 11.92
CA ASP A 258 -36.62 14.93 10.76
C ASP A 258 -36.32 13.66 9.96
N ASP A 259 -37.21 13.36 9.02
CA ASP A 259 -37.13 12.14 8.20
C ASP A 259 -35.88 12.09 7.31
N GLU A 260 -35.34 13.25 6.92
CA GLU A 260 -34.11 13.34 6.13
C GLU A 260 -32.89 12.92 6.96
N ALA A 261 -32.75 13.47 8.16
CA ALA A 261 -31.68 13.06 9.08
C ALA A 261 -31.81 11.59 9.50
N LYS A 262 -33.04 11.10 9.74
CA LYS A 262 -33.31 9.69 10.02
C LYS A 262 -32.85 8.77 8.89
N LYS A 263 -33.18 9.10 7.63
CA LYS A 263 -32.72 8.33 6.46
C LYS A 263 -31.19 8.30 6.37
N GLU A 264 -30.52 9.41 6.64
CA GLU A 264 -29.05 9.44 6.64
C GLU A 264 -28.45 8.61 7.78
N PHE A 265 -29.02 8.60 8.99
CA PHE A 265 -28.59 7.70 10.07
C PHE A 265 -28.86 6.22 9.77
N ALA A 266 -29.96 5.91 9.07
CA ALA A 266 -30.33 4.55 8.68
C ALA A 266 -29.60 4.03 7.43
N LYS A 267 -28.72 4.83 6.82
CA LYS A 267 -28.14 4.56 5.51
C LYS A 267 -27.18 3.36 5.52
N VAL A 268 -27.42 2.45 4.58
CA VAL A 268 -26.57 1.30 4.25
C VAL A 268 -26.33 1.33 2.75
N ILE A 269 -25.06 1.40 2.34
CA ILE A 269 -24.62 1.37 0.95
C ILE A 269 -23.84 0.07 0.76
N ASN A 270 -24.41 -0.84 -0.02
CA ASN A 270 -23.81 -2.13 -0.37
C ASN A 270 -23.27 -2.04 -1.81
N ASP A 271 -21.98 -2.33 -1.99
CA ASP A 271 -21.33 -2.28 -3.31
C ASP A 271 -21.52 -3.58 -4.12
N LYS A 272 -21.91 -4.68 -3.46
CA LYS A 272 -22.33 -6.00 -3.99
C LYS A 272 -22.60 -6.92 -2.80
N GLU A 273 -23.17 -8.10 -3.03
CA GLU A 273 -23.33 -9.14 -2.00
C GLU A 273 -21.96 -9.53 -1.41
N CYS A 274 -21.87 -9.55 -0.08
CA CYS A 274 -20.65 -9.88 0.69
C CYS A 274 -19.38 -9.09 0.30
N LYS A 275 -19.50 -7.82 -0.08
CA LYS A 275 -18.36 -6.90 -0.26
C LYS A 275 -18.33 -5.82 0.83
N LYS A 276 -17.39 -4.88 0.70
CA LYS A 276 -17.22 -3.78 1.64
C LYS A 276 -18.52 -2.99 1.79
N THR A 277 -19.03 -2.95 3.02
CA THR A 277 -20.32 -2.31 3.33
C THR A 277 -20.10 -0.97 4.02
N TYR A 278 -20.64 0.10 3.45
CA TYR A 278 -20.59 1.43 4.03
C TYR A 278 -21.90 1.75 4.73
N THR A 279 -21.84 2.10 6.01
CA THR A 279 -23.03 2.43 6.81
C THR A 279 -22.79 3.72 7.56
N SER A 280 -23.88 4.32 8.05
CA SER A 280 -23.84 5.48 8.94
C SER A 280 -23.52 5.13 10.41
N ALA A 281 -23.15 3.89 10.73
CA ALA A 281 -22.67 3.56 12.07
C ALA A 281 -21.35 4.29 12.40
N GLY A 282 -21.20 4.70 13.66
CA GLY A 282 -20.02 5.35 14.21
C GLY A 282 -20.34 6.15 15.48
N VAL A 283 -19.31 6.82 15.97
CA VAL A 283 -19.45 7.77 17.08
C VAL A 283 -19.54 9.19 16.51
N TYR A 284 -20.50 9.98 17.02
CA TYR A 284 -20.82 11.30 16.51
C TYR A 284 -20.57 12.39 17.55
N ASP A 285 -19.80 13.39 17.15
CA ASP A 285 -19.73 14.70 17.80
C ASP A 285 -20.94 15.55 17.39
N ILE A 286 -21.39 16.40 18.30
CA ILE A 286 -22.56 17.25 18.09
C ILE A 286 -22.10 18.70 18.00
N TYR A 287 -22.58 19.41 16.97
CA TYR A 287 -22.34 20.83 16.77
C TYR A 287 -23.66 21.56 16.54
N ILE A 288 -23.82 22.72 17.16
CA ILE A 288 -24.87 23.68 16.80
C ILE A 288 -24.21 24.81 16.02
N ASP A 289 -24.60 25.00 14.78
CA ASP A 289 -24.15 26.15 13.99
C ASP A 289 -25.16 27.29 14.10
N PHE A 290 -24.64 28.50 14.22
CA PHE A 290 -25.43 29.73 14.29
C PHE A 290 -25.32 30.52 12.99
N GLU A 291 -26.32 31.35 12.68
CA GLU A 291 -26.38 32.14 11.43
C GLU A 291 -25.19 33.09 11.26
N ILE A 292 -24.60 33.54 12.36
CA ILE A 292 -23.40 34.40 12.36
C ILE A 292 -22.08 33.65 12.05
N GLY A 293 -22.14 32.35 11.71
CA GLY A 293 -20.99 31.56 11.25
C GLY A 293 -20.17 30.84 12.34
N ASN A 294 -20.53 31.00 13.62
CA ASN A 294 -19.87 30.32 14.74
C ASN A 294 -20.62 29.03 15.12
N SER A 295 -19.95 28.09 15.79
CA SER A 295 -20.55 26.83 16.27
C SER A 295 -20.31 26.57 17.76
N ALA A 296 -21.26 25.93 18.43
CA ALA A 296 -21.06 25.31 19.74
C ALA A 296 -20.83 23.81 19.57
N THR A 297 -19.96 23.20 20.38
CA THR A 297 -19.70 21.75 20.36
C THR A 297 -19.70 21.16 21.77
N ILE A 298 -19.81 19.84 21.88
CA ILE A 298 -19.75 19.12 23.16
C ILE A 298 -18.39 19.27 23.83
N HIS A 299 -18.40 19.54 25.13
CA HIS A 299 -17.17 19.66 25.93
C HIS A 299 -16.66 18.33 26.46
N LYS A 300 -17.56 17.38 26.69
CA LYS A 300 -17.22 16.07 27.24
C LYS A 300 -17.50 15.00 26.21
N VAL A 301 -16.51 14.15 26.01
CA VAL A 301 -16.58 13.01 25.09
C VAL A 301 -17.73 12.05 25.46
N GLU A 302 -18.16 12.05 26.72
CA GLU A 302 -19.27 11.24 27.22
C GLU A 302 -20.66 11.59 26.64
N GLN A 303 -20.75 12.71 25.92
CA GLN A 303 -21.99 13.24 25.33
C GLN A 303 -22.14 12.89 23.86
N ARG A 304 -21.16 12.17 23.28
CA ARG A 304 -21.24 11.69 21.91
C ARG A 304 -22.37 10.69 21.73
N ILE A 305 -22.97 10.71 20.54
CA ILE A 305 -23.96 9.70 20.16
C ILE A 305 -23.21 8.52 19.56
N ILE A 306 -23.54 7.32 20.04
CA ILE A 306 -23.02 6.06 19.50
C ILE A 306 -24.14 5.41 18.69
N VAL A 307 -23.90 5.25 17.39
CA VAL A 307 -24.79 4.54 16.47
C VAL A 307 -24.06 3.31 15.94
N LYS A 308 -24.67 2.13 16.09
CA LYS A 308 -24.10 0.84 15.70
C LYS A 308 -24.88 0.22 14.54
N ASP A 309 -24.21 -0.66 13.83
CA ASP A 309 -24.76 -1.56 12.84
C ASP A 309 -24.21 -2.96 13.16
N ARG A 310 -24.61 -3.97 12.38
CA ARG A 310 -23.94 -5.27 12.35
C ARG A 310 -22.42 -5.09 12.24
N PRO A 311 -21.61 -5.83 13.02
CA PRO A 311 -20.15 -5.81 12.89
C PRO A 311 -19.73 -6.08 11.45
N LYS A 312 -18.72 -5.38 10.96
CA LYS A 312 -18.27 -5.47 9.58
C LYS A 312 -16.76 -5.38 9.46
N VAL A 313 -16.25 -6.03 8.42
CA VAL A 313 -14.84 -5.98 8.03
C VAL A 313 -14.52 -4.63 7.38
N ILE A 314 -13.43 -4.01 7.81
CA ILE A 314 -12.93 -2.73 7.28
C ILE A 314 -11.57 -2.84 6.59
N ASP A 315 -10.80 -3.89 6.89
CA ASP A 315 -9.48 -4.17 6.31
C ASP A 315 -9.15 -5.66 6.42
N THR A 316 -8.27 -6.16 5.57
CA THR A 316 -7.81 -7.55 5.55
C THR A 316 -6.35 -7.65 5.13
N THR A 317 -5.67 -8.68 5.62
CA THR A 317 -4.35 -9.11 5.13
C THR A 317 -4.47 -10.59 4.76
N PRO A 318 -4.41 -10.93 3.46
CA PRO A 318 -4.20 -10.05 2.30
C PRO A 318 -5.38 -9.12 2.00
N ARG A 319 -5.13 -8.01 1.30
CA ARG A 319 -6.17 -7.08 0.85
C ARG A 319 -6.96 -7.65 -0.34
N ASP A 320 -8.18 -7.14 -0.57
CA ASP A 320 -8.97 -7.49 -1.77
C ASP A 320 -8.23 -7.03 -3.03
N GLU A 321 -8.19 -7.92 -4.02
CA GLU A 321 -7.49 -7.75 -5.30
C GLU A 321 -5.98 -7.47 -5.15
N HIS A 322 -5.38 -7.91 -4.03
CA HIS A 322 -3.93 -7.85 -3.87
C HIS A 322 -3.27 -8.83 -4.84
N ASP A 323 -2.42 -8.32 -5.72
CA ASP A 323 -1.61 -9.12 -6.62
C ASP A 323 -0.20 -9.31 -6.07
N TYR A 324 0.38 -10.49 -6.27
CA TYR A 324 1.75 -10.82 -5.85
C TYR A 324 1.94 -10.82 -4.32
N PHE A 325 0.93 -11.22 -3.55
CA PHE A 325 1.03 -11.28 -2.09
C PHE A 325 2.05 -12.35 -1.63
N ASP A 326 2.95 -11.97 -0.72
CA ASP A 326 3.94 -12.86 -0.06
C ASP A 326 3.26 -13.67 1.08
N PRO A 327 3.08 -14.99 0.93
CA PRO A 327 2.50 -15.85 1.97
C PRO A 327 3.26 -15.87 3.29
N GLU A 328 4.56 -15.58 3.30
CA GLU A 328 5.40 -15.58 4.51
C GLU A 328 4.96 -14.49 5.51
N ILE A 329 4.37 -13.40 5.02
CA ILE A 329 3.82 -12.32 5.85
C ILE A 329 2.68 -12.82 6.75
N LEU A 330 2.01 -13.91 6.37
CA LEU A 330 0.93 -14.50 7.19
C LEU A 330 1.46 -15.25 8.41
N TYR A 331 2.77 -15.48 8.50
CA TYR A 331 3.36 -16.18 9.63
C TYR A 331 3.36 -15.29 10.88
N GLU A 332 2.69 -15.75 11.93
CA GLU A 332 2.58 -15.03 13.20
C GLU A 332 3.04 -15.88 14.38
N LYS A 333 3.68 -15.21 15.35
CA LYS A 333 4.10 -15.80 16.63
C LYS A 333 3.38 -15.08 17.77
N PHE A 334 2.41 -15.75 18.37
CA PHE A 334 1.73 -15.25 19.57
C PHE A 334 2.46 -15.72 20.84
N THR A 335 2.04 -15.19 22.00
CA THR A 335 2.66 -15.49 23.30
C THR A 335 2.60 -16.98 23.65
N ASN A 336 1.58 -17.69 23.19
CA ASN A 336 1.45 -19.14 23.35
C ASN A 336 2.18 -19.86 22.19
N PRO A 337 3.16 -20.74 22.46
CA PRO A 337 3.89 -21.46 21.42
C PRO A 337 3.04 -22.35 20.52
N GLU A 338 1.87 -22.81 21.00
CA GLU A 338 0.92 -23.62 20.23
C GLU A 338 0.12 -22.80 19.21
N GLU A 339 0.13 -21.47 19.35
CA GLU A 339 -0.56 -20.52 18.45
C GLU A 339 0.36 -20.01 17.33
N LYS A 340 1.58 -20.53 17.16
CA LYS A 340 2.42 -20.16 16.01
C LYS A 340 1.89 -20.80 14.71
N GLY A 341 1.99 -20.08 13.61
CA GLY A 341 1.59 -20.58 12.29
C GLY A 341 1.19 -19.47 11.33
N TYR A 342 0.54 -19.84 10.23
CA TYR A 342 0.05 -18.91 9.22
C TYR A 342 -1.41 -18.52 9.49
N TYR A 343 -1.71 -17.22 9.41
CA TYR A 343 -3.02 -16.66 9.71
C TYR A 343 -3.44 -15.62 8.68
N ILE A 344 -4.71 -15.67 8.26
CA ILE A 344 -5.35 -14.55 7.58
C ILE A 344 -5.79 -13.52 8.63
N GLU A 345 -5.38 -12.26 8.47
CA GLU A 345 -5.83 -11.16 9.33
C GLU A 345 -7.10 -10.52 8.77
N VAL A 346 -8.12 -10.40 9.60
CA VAL A 346 -9.38 -9.69 9.30
C VAL A 346 -9.60 -8.62 10.37
N VAL A 347 -9.83 -7.39 9.95
CA VAL A 347 -10.04 -6.26 10.87
C VAL A 347 -11.49 -5.83 10.85
N PHE A 348 -12.14 -5.90 12.00
CA PHE A 348 -13.49 -5.42 12.23
C PHE A 348 -13.51 -4.00 12.80
N GLU A 349 -14.57 -3.26 12.47
CA GLU A 349 -14.88 -1.96 13.07
C GLU A 349 -15.44 -2.13 14.50
N ASP A 350 -14.70 -1.67 15.51
CA ASP A 350 -15.10 -1.74 16.92
C ASP A 350 -15.61 -0.38 17.42
N ILE A 351 -16.91 -0.16 17.28
CA ILE A 351 -17.56 1.07 17.73
C ILE A 351 -17.79 0.99 19.25
N GLY A 352 -17.08 1.85 19.98
CA GLY A 352 -17.18 1.95 21.43
C GLY A 352 -16.40 0.90 22.22
N SER A 353 -15.49 0.17 21.56
CA SER A 353 -14.62 -0.84 22.20
C SER A 353 -15.37 -1.99 22.87
N THR A 354 -16.55 -2.34 22.37
CA THR A 354 -17.42 -3.37 22.96
C THR A 354 -17.53 -4.64 22.13
N LEU A 355 -16.86 -4.70 20.96
CA LEU A 355 -16.84 -5.89 20.12
C LEU A 355 -16.06 -7.02 20.78
N LYS A 356 -16.66 -8.21 20.88
CA LYS A 356 -16.04 -9.41 21.46
C LYS A 356 -16.16 -10.58 20.50
N MET A 357 -15.27 -11.56 20.66
CA MET A 357 -15.42 -12.86 20.00
C MET A 357 -16.65 -13.58 20.55
N LYS A 358 -17.43 -14.18 19.66
CA LYS A 358 -18.55 -15.06 20.05
C LYS A 358 -18.17 -16.52 19.94
N ASP A 359 -17.50 -16.89 18.85
CA ASP A 359 -16.92 -18.22 18.63
C ASP A 359 -15.41 -18.10 18.50
N SER A 360 -14.66 -18.98 19.17
CA SER A 360 -13.22 -19.09 19.02
C SER A 360 -12.82 -20.11 17.95
N ILE A 361 -13.79 -20.76 17.31
CA ILE A 361 -13.58 -21.77 16.27
C ILE A 361 -14.03 -21.20 14.92
N SER A 362 -13.29 -21.53 13.87
CA SER A 362 -13.45 -21.03 12.49
C SER A 362 -14.60 -21.69 11.71
N HIS A 363 -15.79 -21.81 12.32
CA HIS A 363 -16.96 -22.39 11.66
C HIS A 363 -17.44 -21.55 10.47
N GLY A 364 -17.59 -22.19 9.31
CA GLY A 364 -18.15 -21.57 8.10
C GLY A 364 -17.21 -20.62 7.35
N ILE A 365 -16.05 -20.26 7.91
CA ILE A 365 -15.01 -19.50 7.21
C ILE A 365 -14.36 -20.38 6.15
N GLN A 366 -14.11 -19.81 4.98
CA GLN A 366 -13.49 -20.52 3.86
C GLN A 366 -12.31 -19.74 3.31
N VAL A 367 -11.21 -20.44 3.08
CA VAL A 367 -10.08 -19.98 2.26
C VAL A 367 -9.82 -21.09 1.26
N ASN A 368 -10.09 -20.83 -0.02
CA ASN A 368 -9.95 -21.83 -1.08
C ASN A 368 -9.13 -21.25 -2.24
N VAL A 369 -8.45 -22.10 -2.99
CA VAL A 369 -7.94 -21.73 -4.32
C VAL A 369 -9.13 -21.57 -5.26
N ILE A 370 -9.14 -20.54 -6.12
CA ILE A 370 -10.22 -20.33 -7.08
C ILE A 370 -10.30 -21.52 -8.05
N GLY A 371 -11.44 -22.20 -8.05
CA GLY A 371 -11.66 -23.43 -8.83
C GLY A 371 -11.52 -24.72 -7.99
N ASP A 372 -10.98 -24.63 -6.79
CA ASP A 372 -10.95 -25.71 -5.80
C ASP A 372 -12.01 -25.46 -4.70
N LYS A 373 -12.50 -26.55 -4.10
CA LYS A 373 -13.43 -26.54 -2.96
C LYS A 373 -12.74 -26.90 -1.65
N THR A 374 -11.45 -27.24 -1.68
CA THR A 374 -10.67 -27.56 -0.49
C THR A 374 -10.49 -26.32 0.38
N ASN A 375 -10.96 -26.40 1.63
CA ASN A 375 -10.83 -25.31 2.59
C ASN A 375 -9.50 -25.43 3.34
N LEU A 376 -8.69 -24.37 3.27
CA LEU A 376 -7.34 -24.29 3.82
C LEU A 376 -7.30 -23.77 5.26
N ILE A 377 -8.46 -23.54 5.88
CA ILE A 377 -8.58 -23.16 7.29
C ILE A 377 -8.29 -24.35 8.22
N ASP A 378 -7.42 -24.15 9.22
CA ASP A 378 -7.18 -25.13 10.28
C ASP A 378 -8.30 -25.05 11.33
N LYS A 379 -9.22 -26.00 11.27
CA LYS A 379 -10.36 -26.08 12.20
C LYS A 379 -9.97 -26.57 13.59
N ASN A 380 -8.76 -27.10 13.77
CA ASN A 380 -8.28 -27.60 15.06
C ASN A 380 -7.61 -26.51 15.89
N LYS A 381 -7.25 -25.38 15.27
CA LYS A 381 -6.70 -24.20 15.95
C LYS A 381 -7.78 -23.18 16.25
N GLN A 382 -7.66 -22.54 17.41
CA GLN A 382 -8.54 -21.44 17.77
C GLN A 382 -8.15 -20.16 17.03
N ILE A 383 -9.16 -19.34 16.75
CA ILE A 383 -8.98 -17.98 16.27
C ILE A 383 -8.38 -17.13 17.38
N VAL A 384 -7.30 -16.41 17.05
CA VAL A 384 -6.68 -15.44 17.94
C VAL A 384 -7.19 -14.04 17.60
N TYR A 385 -7.27 -13.14 18.57
CA TYR A 385 -7.67 -11.75 18.32
C TYR A 385 -6.80 -10.77 19.10
N LYS A 386 -6.63 -9.57 18.53
CA LYS A 386 -5.98 -8.43 19.19
C LYS A 386 -6.92 -7.23 19.07
N ARG A 387 -7.21 -6.59 20.20
CA ARG A 387 -7.97 -5.34 20.24
C ARG A 387 -7.01 -4.17 20.39
N GLU A 388 -7.20 -3.13 19.58
CA GLU A 388 -6.59 -1.84 19.84
C GLU A 388 -7.21 -1.24 21.12
N LEU A 389 -6.42 -1.18 22.19
CA LEU A 389 -6.90 -0.72 23.49
C LEU A 389 -7.12 0.79 23.46
N SER A 390 -8.39 1.20 23.34
CA SER A 390 -8.83 2.54 23.70
C SER A 390 -9.51 2.51 25.07
N THR A 391 -9.14 3.43 25.95
CA THR A 391 -9.79 3.63 27.26
C THR A 391 -11.15 4.31 27.16
N ASN A 392 -11.57 4.70 25.94
CA ASN A 392 -12.74 5.55 25.74
C ASN A 392 -13.83 4.85 24.93
N LYS A 393 -14.97 4.56 25.57
CA LYS A 393 -16.17 3.96 24.94
C LYS A 393 -16.84 4.84 23.87
N TYR A 394 -16.35 6.05 23.65
CA TYR A 394 -16.84 6.98 22.61
C TYR A 394 -15.79 7.22 21.53
N SER A 395 -15.14 6.13 21.09
CA SER A 395 -14.20 6.09 19.98
C SER A 395 -14.52 4.91 19.05
N THR A 396 -14.04 4.97 17.81
CA THR A 396 -14.09 3.86 16.87
C THR A 396 -12.69 3.25 16.76
N ASN A 397 -12.54 1.96 17.09
CA ASN A 397 -11.26 1.27 17.13
C ASN A 397 -11.21 0.08 16.16
N ARG A 398 -10.05 -0.57 16.08
CA ARG A 398 -9.82 -1.76 15.26
C ARG A 398 -9.81 -3.02 16.13
N PHE A 399 -10.57 -4.03 15.70
CA PHE A 399 -10.57 -5.36 16.30
C PHE A 399 -10.02 -6.37 15.30
N LYS A 400 -8.79 -6.82 15.52
CA LYS A 400 -8.08 -7.73 14.63
C LYS A 400 -8.36 -9.18 14.99
N VAL A 401 -8.70 -9.98 14.00
CA VAL A 401 -9.01 -11.40 14.10
C VAL A 401 -8.04 -12.16 13.20
N TYR A 402 -7.39 -13.17 13.75
CA TYR A 402 -6.40 -14.00 13.07
C TYR A 402 -6.98 -15.40 12.86
N ILE A 403 -7.22 -15.73 11.60
CA ILE A 403 -7.88 -16.97 11.19
C ILE A 403 -6.82 -17.98 10.77
N PRO A 404 -6.68 -19.13 11.47
CA PRO A 404 -5.58 -20.06 11.25
C PRO A 404 -5.70 -20.83 9.93
N LEU A 405 -4.57 -20.98 9.25
CA LEU A 405 -4.41 -21.81 8.07
C LEU A 405 -3.78 -23.17 8.43
N ILE A 406 -4.10 -24.20 7.64
CA ILE A 406 -3.54 -25.56 7.80
C ILE A 406 -2.02 -25.52 7.60
N ASP A 407 -1.57 -24.80 6.57
CA ASP A 407 -0.17 -24.59 6.25
C ASP A 407 0.01 -23.25 5.51
N LYS A 408 1.24 -22.94 5.12
CA LYS A 408 1.55 -21.83 4.22
C LYS A 408 0.70 -21.93 2.94
N LEU A 409 0.23 -20.79 2.45
CA LEU A 409 -0.41 -20.73 1.14
C LEU A 409 0.63 -21.00 0.05
N ASP A 410 0.25 -21.80 -0.94
CA ASP A 410 1.09 -22.07 -2.11
C ASP A 410 1.33 -20.78 -2.92
N ASP A 411 2.49 -20.71 -3.53
CA ASP A 411 2.84 -19.63 -4.45
C ASP A 411 2.21 -19.85 -5.84
N ASN A 412 2.03 -18.76 -6.59
CA ASN A 412 1.41 -18.74 -7.92
C ASN A 412 -0.02 -19.30 -7.94
N GLN A 413 -0.82 -18.96 -6.94
CA GLN A 413 -2.21 -19.33 -6.82
C GLN A 413 -3.10 -18.10 -6.61
N LYS A 414 -4.35 -18.20 -7.05
CA LYS A 414 -5.37 -17.19 -6.74
C LYS A 414 -6.31 -17.75 -5.69
N TYR A 415 -6.45 -17.04 -4.59
CA TYR A 415 -7.27 -17.44 -3.45
C TYR A 415 -8.54 -16.61 -3.36
N GLU A 416 -9.56 -17.23 -2.80
CA GLU A 416 -10.82 -16.62 -2.40
C GLU A 416 -11.04 -16.87 -0.91
N VAL A 417 -11.29 -15.80 -0.17
CA VAL A 417 -11.62 -15.86 1.24
C VAL A 417 -13.07 -15.44 1.44
N TYR A 418 -13.78 -16.19 2.26
CA TYR A 418 -15.16 -15.93 2.62
C TYR A 418 -15.36 -15.99 4.12
N ILE A 419 -15.85 -14.87 4.66
CA ILE A 419 -16.31 -14.70 6.03
C ILE A 419 -17.83 -14.72 5.98
N PRO A 420 -18.48 -15.75 6.55
CA PRO A 420 -19.93 -15.85 6.53
C PRO A 420 -20.56 -14.79 7.43
N GLU A 421 -21.88 -14.61 7.30
CA GLU A 421 -22.64 -13.83 8.27
C GLU A 421 -22.65 -14.47 9.65
N ASP A 422 -22.20 -15.72 9.81
CA ASP A 422 -22.20 -16.41 11.08
C ASP A 422 -21.20 -15.80 12.08
N SER A 423 -21.77 -15.16 13.09
CA SER A 423 -21.21 -14.37 14.20
C SER A 423 -19.83 -14.80 14.72
N ILE A 424 -18.75 -14.44 14.04
CA ILE A 424 -17.39 -14.54 14.62
C ILE A 424 -17.27 -13.52 15.78
N VAL A 425 -17.88 -12.36 15.59
CA VAL A 425 -17.86 -11.23 16.53
C VAL A 425 -19.26 -10.69 16.80
N GLU A 426 -19.47 -10.15 17.99
CA GLU A 426 -20.70 -9.47 18.39
C GLU A 426 -20.40 -8.29 19.35
N TYR A 427 -21.29 -7.31 19.40
CA TYR A 427 -21.20 -6.23 20.39
C TYR A 427 -21.71 -6.73 21.75
N SER A 428 -20.99 -6.43 22.82
CA SER A 428 -21.35 -6.85 24.19
C SER A 428 -22.41 -5.98 24.88
N ASP A 429 -22.64 -4.78 24.37
CA ASP A 429 -23.54 -3.76 24.93
C ASP A 429 -24.86 -3.62 24.15
N ILE A 430 -25.00 -4.31 23.01
CA ILE A 430 -26.23 -4.35 22.23
C ILE A 430 -26.32 -5.62 21.39
N GLU A 431 -27.51 -6.20 21.33
CA GLU A 431 -27.80 -7.28 20.40
C GLU A 431 -27.98 -6.70 19.00
N THR A 432 -27.05 -7.05 18.11
CA THR A 432 -27.19 -6.83 16.67
C THR A 432 -27.50 -8.17 16.01
N GLU A 433 -28.02 -8.13 14.78
CA GLU A 433 -27.83 -9.27 13.88
C GLU A 433 -26.33 -9.64 13.80
N LYS A 434 -26.05 -10.85 13.32
CA LYS A 434 -24.68 -11.39 13.20
C LYS A 434 -23.77 -10.48 12.35
N ASN A 435 -22.45 -10.74 12.28
CA ASN A 435 -21.58 -9.91 11.45
C ASN A 435 -22.06 -9.90 9.97
N ARG A 436 -21.70 -8.86 9.23
CA ARG A 436 -21.90 -8.84 7.78
C ARG A 436 -20.92 -9.83 7.13
N CYS A 437 -21.36 -10.52 6.09
CA CYS A 437 -20.46 -11.36 5.31
C CYS A 437 -19.44 -10.50 4.56
N TYR A 438 -18.27 -11.07 4.31
CA TYR A 438 -17.22 -10.39 3.56
C TYR A 438 -16.43 -11.41 2.73
N LYS A 439 -16.25 -11.10 1.45
CA LYS A 439 -15.66 -11.98 0.45
C LYS A 439 -14.65 -11.20 -0.39
N TRP A 440 -13.43 -11.71 -0.48
CA TRP A 440 -12.38 -11.08 -1.27
C TRP A 440 -11.47 -12.11 -1.94
N THR A 441 -10.70 -11.65 -2.91
CA THR A 441 -9.73 -12.48 -3.62
C THR A 441 -8.36 -11.84 -3.62
N PHE A 442 -7.30 -12.64 -3.65
CA PHE A 442 -5.93 -12.18 -3.81
C PHE A 442 -5.12 -13.24 -4.57
N SER A 443 -3.97 -12.85 -5.13
CA SER A 443 -3.05 -13.79 -5.75
C SER A 443 -1.72 -13.83 -5.01
N THR A 444 -1.23 -15.04 -4.74
CA THR A 444 0.15 -15.28 -4.32
C THR A 444 0.92 -15.46 -5.60
N ASN A 445 1.90 -14.62 -5.90
CA ASN A 445 2.64 -14.74 -7.16
C ASN A 445 4.06 -14.22 -7.04
N TYR A 446 4.73 -14.70 -6.00
CA TYR A 446 5.87 -13.99 -5.47
C TYR A 446 7.22 -14.47 -6.03
N PHE A 447 7.30 -15.57 -6.79
CA PHE A 447 8.59 -15.98 -7.35
C PHE A 447 8.85 -15.37 -8.73
N PRO A 448 9.95 -14.61 -8.91
CA PRO A 448 10.34 -14.14 -10.22
C PRO A 448 10.77 -15.33 -11.07
N LYS A 449 10.22 -15.44 -12.28
CA LYS A 449 10.59 -16.49 -13.24
C LYS A 449 11.39 -15.85 -14.35
N ALA A 450 12.68 -16.05 -14.34
CA ALA A 450 13.53 -15.57 -15.41
C ALA A 450 13.75 -16.66 -16.46
N GLU A 451 13.82 -16.26 -17.74
CA GLU A 451 13.74 -17.13 -18.92
C GLU A 451 15.01 -17.05 -19.76
N LYS A 452 15.62 -15.86 -19.86
CA LYS A 452 16.84 -15.66 -20.64
C LYS A 452 17.75 -14.57 -20.07
N LEU A 453 19.04 -14.88 -19.91
CA LEU A 453 20.11 -13.92 -19.63
C LEU A 453 20.81 -13.56 -20.95
N TYR A 454 20.98 -12.27 -21.24
CA TYR A 454 21.63 -11.81 -22.48
C TYR A 454 23.16 -11.70 -22.35
N GLU A 455 23.66 -11.27 -21.20
CA GLU A 455 25.09 -11.10 -20.94
C GLU A 455 25.59 -12.08 -19.88
N GLY A 456 26.16 -13.20 -20.32
CA GLY A 456 26.75 -14.21 -19.40
C GLY A 456 28.15 -13.86 -18.90
N SER A 457 28.84 -12.91 -19.54
CA SER A 457 30.21 -12.52 -19.17
C SER A 457 30.52 -11.06 -19.51
N ILE A 458 31.40 -10.44 -18.73
CA ILE A 458 31.85 -9.04 -18.90
C ILE A 458 33.32 -8.85 -18.48
N PRO A 459 34.03 -7.83 -18.98
CA PRO A 459 35.39 -7.51 -18.53
C PRO A 459 35.40 -6.87 -17.13
N GLU A 460 36.49 -7.03 -16.37
CA GLU A 460 36.65 -6.48 -15.01
C GLU A 460 36.52 -4.95 -14.95
N TYR A 461 36.76 -4.27 -16.09
CA TYR A 461 36.58 -2.83 -16.22
C TYR A 461 35.25 -2.38 -16.83
N TYR A 462 34.21 -3.23 -16.79
CA TYR A 462 32.87 -2.98 -17.32
C TYR A 462 32.33 -1.55 -17.15
N ASP A 463 31.59 -1.08 -18.15
CA ASP A 463 30.80 0.15 -18.05
C ASP A 463 29.61 -0.08 -17.12
N TRP A 464 29.59 0.62 -16.00
CA TRP A 464 28.53 0.54 -15.01
C TRP A 464 27.19 1.11 -15.50
N ASN A 465 27.19 1.87 -16.61
CA ASN A 465 25.98 2.33 -17.29
C ASN A 465 25.43 1.30 -18.29
N TYR A 466 26.18 0.25 -18.59
CA TYR A 466 25.70 -0.83 -19.45
C TYR A 466 25.09 -1.92 -18.57
N PRO A 467 23.76 -2.12 -18.62
CA PRO A 467 23.10 -3.13 -17.81
C PRO A 467 23.31 -4.53 -18.39
N ILE A 468 23.30 -5.54 -17.52
CA ILE A 468 22.99 -6.91 -17.95
C ILE A 468 21.47 -7.09 -17.98
N VAL A 469 20.96 -7.83 -18.96
CA VAL A 469 19.53 -7.95 -19.22
C VAL A 469 19.05 -9.36 -18.96
N ILE A 470 17.93 -9.48 -18.24
CA ILE A 470 17.22 -10.72 -17.97
C ILE A 470 15.78 -10.58 -18.45
N ASP A 471 15.36 -11.41 -19.40
CA ASP A 471 13.94 -11.59 -19.72
C ASP A 471 13.33 -12.66 -18.82
N GLY A 472 12.06 -12.46 -18.47
CA GLY A 472 11.31 -13.28 -17.53
C GLY A 472 9.88 -12.84 -17.35
N SER A 473 9.34 -13.15 -16.18
CA SER A 473 7.99 -12.80 -15.73
C SER A 473 7.97 -12.71 -14.20
N MET A 474 6.95 -12.03 -13.66
CA MET A 474 6.75 -11.87 -12.21
C MET A 474 7.85 -11.08 -11.51
N PHE A 475 8.54 -10.19 -12.25
CA PHE A 475 9.32 -9.11 -11.64
C PHE A 475 8.36 -8.04 -11.09
N HIS A 476 8.75 -7.27 -10.09
CA HIS A 476 7.98 -6.15 -9.54
C HIS A 476 8.90 -5.17 -8.83
N ASP A 477 8.36 -4.04 -8.36
CA ASP A 477 9.18 -2.96 -7.79
C ASP A 477 10.05 -3.41 -6.60
N ASP A 478 9.60 -4.41 -5.82
CA ASP A 478 10.35 -5.01 -4.71
C ASP A 478 11.30 -6.16 -5.13
N THR A 479 11.51 -6.40 -6.44
CA THR A 479 12.48 -7.38 -6.91
C THR A 479 13.89 -6.87 -6.68
N PHE A 480 14.70 -7.67 -6.00
CA PHE A 480 16.12 -7.41 -5.78
C PHE A 480 16.97 -8.50 -6.41
N VAL A 481 18.21 -8.12 -6.70
CA VAL A 481 19.22 -8.97 -7.31
C VAL A 481 20.48 -8.90 -6.48
N GLU A 482 21.14 -10.04 -6.29
CA GLU A 482 22.46 -10.12 -5.68
C GLU A 482 23.39 -11.01 -6.50
N PHE A 483 24.67 -10.66 -6.52
CA PHE A 483 25.72 -11.49 -7.12
C PHE A 483 26.49 -12.20 -6.01
N ARG A 484 26.45 -13.53 -5.98
CA ARG A 484 27.18 -14.34 -5.00
C ARG A 484 28.38 -15.00 -5.67
N ASN A 485 29.60 -14.66 -5.23
CA ASN A 485 30.81 -15.28 -5.78
C ASN A 485 31.01 -16.71 -5.27
N MET A 486 31.98 -17.44 -5.85
CA MET A 486 32.35 -18.81 -5.43
C MET A 486 32.74 -18.95 -3.95
N ASN A 487 33.17 -17.87 -3.28
CA ASN A 487 33.51 -17.87 -1.87
C ASN A 487 32.31 -17.55 -0.95
N GLY A 488 31.10 -17.43 -1.50
CA GLY A 488 29.87 -17.11 -0.77
C GLY A 488 29.71 -15.63 -0.41
N LYS A 489 30.53 -14.73 -0.96
CA LYS A 489 30.44 -13.29 -0.73
C LYS A 489 29.44 -12.65 -1.70
N TYR A 490 28.54 -11.84 -1.15
CA TYR A 490 27.48 -11.14 -1.88
C TYR A 490 27.93 -9.74 -2.32
N TYR A 491 27.44 -9.33 -3.48
CA TYR A 491 27.63 -8.01 -4.06
C TYR A 491 26.29 -7.54 -4.61
N SER A 492 25.87 -6.34 -4.21
CA SER A 492 24.64 -5.73 -4.71
C SER A 492 24.89 -4.99 -6.03
N PRO A 493 23.91 -4.95 -6.96
CA PRO A 493 23.95 -4.09 -8.12
C PRO A 493 23.92 -2.61 -7.72
N SER A 494 24.25 -1.73 -8.66
CA SER A 494 24.09 -0.28 -8.50
C SER A 494 22.61 0.13 -8.55
N SER A 495 21.86 -0.45 -9.48
CA SER A 495 20.42 -0.23 -9.65
C SER A 495 19.81 -1.34 -10.49
N ILE A 496 18.50 -1.51 -10.37
CA ILE A 496 17.68 -2.44 -11.16
C ILE A 496 16.56 -1.62 -11.78
N ASP A 497 16.26 -1.87 -13.04
CA ASP A 497 15.17 -1.23 -13.77
C ASP A 497 14.33 -2.30 -14.46
N ILE A 498 13.03 -2.33 -14.17
CA ILE A 498 12.09 -3.34 -14.68
C ILE A 498 11.19 -2.68 -15.72
N ARG A 499 11.16 -3.27 -16.92
CA ARG A 499 10.44 -2.74 -18.09
C ARG A 499 9.54 -3.81 -18.71
N ASN A 500 8.80 -3.39 -19.73
CA ASN A 500 7.94 -4.26 -20.55
C ASN A 500 6.88 -5.02 -19.72
N ASN A 501 6.09 -4.32 -18.91
CA ASN A 501 5.08 -4.94 -18.04
C ASN A 501 5.68 -6.08 -17.18
N ASN A 502 6.78 -5.80 -16.49
CA ASN A 502 7.40 -6.73 -15.55
C ASN A 502 7.98 -8.01 -16.17
N SER A 503 8.33 -7.96 -17.46
CA SER A 503 8.92 -9.10 -18.19
C SER A 503 10.40 -8.94 -18.52
N THR A 504 10.99 -7.74 -18.40
CA THR A 504 12.42 -7.53 -18.66
C THR A 504 13.05 -6.75 -17.51
N MET A 505 14.17 -7.26 -17.00
CA MET A 505 14.95 -6.63 -15.93
C MET A 505 16.33 -6.22 -16.44
N TYR A 506 16.67 -4.96 -16.23
CA TYR A 506 17.98 -4.36 -16.53
C TYR A 506 18.74 -4.16 -15.22
N ILE A 507 19.87 -4.84 -15.07
CA ILE A 507 20.67 -4.84 -13.85
C ILE A 507 21.96 -4.08 -14.11
N TYR A 508 22.13 -2.93 -13.44
CA TYR A 508 23.33 -2.12 -13.56
C TYR A 508 24.37 -2.55 -12.53
N LEU A 509 25.56 -2.90 -13.01
CA LEU A 509 26.62 -3.47 -12.18
C LEU A 509 27.24 -2.42 -11.23
N PRO A 510 27.79 -2.84 -10.08
CA PRO A 510 28.26 -1.92 -9.05
C PRO A 510 29.44 -1.03 -9.47
N ARG A 511 29.31 0.29 -9.26
CA ARG A 511 30.32 1.31 -9.65
C ARG A 511 31.53 1.40 -8.72
N ASN A 512 31.32 1.51 -7.41
CA ASN A 512 32.39 1.84 -6.44
C ASN A 512 33.17 0.60 -5.97
N ARG A 513 32.49 -0.53 -5.85
CA ARG A 513 33.07 -1.84 -5.52
C ARG A 513 32.74 -2.79 -6.66
N ARG A 514 33.47 -2.62 -7.77
CA ARG A 514 33.32 -3.50 -8.93
C ARG A 514 33.47 -4.96 -8.50
N LEU A 515 32.77 -5.82 -9.21
CA LEU A 515 32.86 -7.26 -9.04
C LEU A 515 34.28 -7.68 -9.45
N PRO A 516 35.06 -8.32 -8.55
CA PRO A 516 36.34 -8.90 -8.92
C PRO A 516 36.22 -9.91 -10.07
N VAL A 517 37.35 -10.23 -10.71
CA VAL A 517 37.42 -11.34 -11.66
C VAL A 517 36.96 -12.63 -10.97
N GLY A 518 36.03 -13.35 -11.60
CA GLY A 518 35.45 -14.56 -11.04
C GLY A 518 34.07 -14.89 -11.57
N VAL A 519 33.51 -16.00 -11.06
CA VAL A 519 32.18 -16.50 -11.40
C VAL A 519 31.22 -16.19 -10.24
N TYR A 520 30.02 -15.77 -10.61
CA TYR A 520 28.97 -15.28 -9.73
C TYR A 520 27.65 -15.97 -10.04
N ASP A 521 26.95 -16.41 -9.01
CA ASP A 521 25.53 -16.72 -9.09
C ASP A 521 24.74 -15.41 -9.08
N ILE A 522 23.83 -15.24 -10.03
CA ILE A 522 22.81 -14.19 -9.98
C ILE A 522 21.64 -14.74 -9.17
N ILE A 523 21.38 -14.13 -8.02
CA ILE A 523 20.25 -14.44 -7.15
C ILE A 523 19.18 -13.39 -7.43
N VAL A 524 17.99 -13.82 -7.82
CA VAL A 524 16.85 -12.94 -8.07
C VAL A 524 15.73 -13.33 -7.14
N SER A 525 15.18 -12.35 -6.44
CA SER A 525 14.09 -12.59 -5.50
C SER A 525 13.23 -11.35 -5.39
N ASN A 526 11.95 -11.58 -5.16
CA ASN A 526 11.01 -10.58 -4.74
C ASN A 526 11.16 -10.51 -3.21
N GLY A 527 11.52 -9.37 -2.61
CA GLY A 527 11.72 -9.15 -1.15
C GLY A 527 12.49 -10.16 -0.25
N ASN A 528 12.89 -9.71 0.93
CA ASN A 528 13.98 -10.33 1.71
C ASN A 528 13.57 -11.54 2.59
N SER A 529 12.32 -12.01 2.52
CA SER A 529 11.71 -12.90 3.53
C SER A 529 12.03 -14.39 3.37
N TYR A 530 12.63 -14.82 2.25
CA TYR A 530 12.74 -16.24 1.88
C TYR A 530 14.11 -16.84 2.22
N GLU A 531 14.11 -18.04 2.81
CA GLU A 531 15.32 -18.85 3.00
C GLU A 531 15.84 -19.47 1.68
N THR A 532 14.98 -19.61 0.66
CA THR A 532 15.34 -20.18 -0.63
C THR A 532 15.82 -19.11 -1.60
N GLN A 533 17.13 -18.88 -1.62
CA GLN A 533 17.81 -18.12 -2.67
C GLN A 533 17.64 -18.84 -4.01
N MET A 534 16.88 -18.25 -4.94
CA MET A 534 16.82 -18.74 -6.30
C MET A 534 18.06 -18.27 -7.07
N VAL A 535 19.00 -19.18 -7.30
CA VAL A 535 20.09 -18.96 -8.25
C VAL A 535 19.51 -19.05 -9.65
N TYR A 536 19.44 -17.91 -10.32
CA TYR A 536 18.86 -17.81 -11.66
C TYR A 536 19.85 -18.24 -12.75
N GLY A 537 21.11 -17.81 -12.64
CA GLY A 537 22.10 -18.04 -13.68
C GLY A 537 23.51 -17.75 -13.20
N VAL A 538 24.47 -18.12 -14.04
CA VAL A 538 25.89 -17.94 -13.78
C VAL A 538 26.40 -16.78 -14.62
N PHE A 539 27.04 -15.83 -13.96
CA PHE A 539 27.63 -14.62 -14.53
C PHE A 539 29.12 -14.61 -14.28
N SER A 540 29.93 -14.17 -15.25
CA SER A 540 31.38 -14.15 -15.09
C SER A 540 31.97 -12.78 -15.37
N VAL A 541 32.93 -12.39 -14.51
CA VAL A 541 33.78 -11.24 -14.72
C VAL A 541 35.15 -11.76 -15.11
N VAL A 542 35.63 -11.40 -16.29
CA VAL A 542 36.92 -11.83 -16.84
C VAL A 542 37.95 -10.72 -16.74
N GLU A 543 39.21 -11.08 -16.53
CA GLU A 543 40.34 -10.13 -16.53
C GLU A 543 40.40 -9.41 -17.88
N GLU A 544 40.71 -8.11 -17.88
CA GLU A 544 40.81 -7.36 -19.12
C GLU A 544 42.07 -7.80 -19.88
N GLY A 545 41.86 -8.57 -20.95
CA GLY A 545 42.87 -8.84 -21.97
C GLY A 545 42.58 -8.07 -23.25
N ASP A 546 43.59 -7.94 -24.14
CA ASP A 546 43.50 -7.25 -25.44
C ASP A 546 42.41 -7.81 -26.40
N TYR A 547 41.70 -8.87 -26.00
CA TYR A 547 40.65 -9.50 -26.79
C TYR A 547 39.44 -9.89 -25.92
N ILE A 548 38.32 -9.18 -26.14
CA ILE A 548 37.00 -9.50 -25.58
C ILE A 548 36.46 -10.73 -26.33
N PRO A 549 36.17 -11.86 -25.66
CA PRO A 549 35.53 -13.00 -26.29
C PRO A 549 34.17 -12.58 -26.88
N ASN A 550 33.96 -12.85 -28.16
CA ASN A 550 32.66 -12.67 -28.80
C ASN A 550 31.98 -14.05 -28.93
N GLU A 551 30.65 -14.08 -28.82
CA GLU A 551 29.87 -15.34 -28.88
C GLU A 551 29.70 -15.91 -30.31
N GLU A 552 30.16 -15.19 -31.33
CA GLU A 552 30.01 -15.55 -32.75
C GLU A 552 31.23 -16.32 -33.32
N TYR A 553 32.44 -16.00 -32.86
CA TYR A 553 33.70 -16.56 -33.34
C TYR A 553 34.81 -16.55 -32.28
N ARG A 554 35.68 -17.57 -32.33
CA ARG A 554 36.94 -17.64 -31.57
C ARG A 554 38.12 -17.33 -32.48
N VAL A 555 39.10 -16.55 -32.02
CA VAL A 555 40.38 -16.44 -32.74
C VAL A 555 41.18 -17.72 -32.49
N LYS A 556 41.52 -18.44 -33.57
CA LYS A 556 42.30 -19.69 -33.52
C LYS A 556 43.80 -19.45 -33.62
N ASP A 557 44.18 -18.47 -34.43
CA ASP A 557 45.57 -18.12 -34.71
C ASP A 557 45.63 -16.66 -35.17
N ASP A 558 46.71 -15.97 -34.82
CA ASP A 558 47.04 -14.63 -35.32
C ASP A 558 48.49 -14.63 -35.76
N SER A 559 48.68 -14.58 -37.08
CA SER A 559 49.98 -14.81 -37.69
C SER A 559 50.36 -13.65 -38.60
N SER A 560 51.61 -13.69 -39.08
CA SER A 560 52.05 -12.76 -40.12
C SER A 560 51.21 -12.81 -41.39
N LYS A 561 50.37 -13.84 -41.63
CA LYS A 561 49.46 -13.94 -42.78
C LYS A 561 48.09 -13.29 -42.54
N GLY A 562 47.70 -13.07 -41.29
CA GLY A 562 46.39 -12.57 -40.90
C GLY A 562 45.80 -13.33 -39.72
N MET A 563 44.57 -12.99 -39.36
CA MET A 563 43.86 -13.54 -38.20
C MET A 563 42.88 -14.63 -38.62
N VAL A 564 42.94 -15.79 -37.96
CA VAL A 564 42.04 -16.92 -38.21
C VAL A 564 40.91 -16.91 -37.18
N LYS A 565 39.68 -16.68 -37.65
CA LYS A 565 38.44 -16.70 -36.86
C LYS A 565 37.69 -18.02 -37.09
N GLY A 566 37.52 -18.83 -36.05
CA GLY A 566 36.68 -20.02 -36.09
C GLY A 566 35.27 -19.73 -35.61
N ASN A 567 34.24 -20.03 -36.41
CA ASN A 567 32.85 -19.80 -36.03
C ASN A 567 32.42 -20.72 -34.87
N ILE A 568 31.67 -20.18 -33.90
CA ILE A 568 31.18 -20.96 -32.75
C ILE A 568 29.88 -21.66 -33.18
N GLY A 569 29.92 -23.00 -33.30
CA GLY A 569 28.75 -23.84 -33.65
C GLY A 569 28.70 -24.39 -35.09
N LYS A 570 29.58 -23.93 -35.98
CA LYS A 570 29.75 -24.46 -37.35
C LYS A 570 31.21 -24.87 -37.60
N SER A 571 31.44 -25.90 -38.41
CA SER A 571 32.80 -26.27 -38.86
C SER A 571 33.28 -25.34 -40.00
N LYS A 572 33.30 -24.03 -39.72
CA LYS A 572 33.73 -22.96 -40.63
C LYS A 572 34.80 -22.10 -39.97
N ASP A 573 35.94 -21.95 -40.65
CA ASP A 573 36.99 -20.99 -40.27
C ASP A 573 37.17 -19.94 -41.35
N ILE A 574 37.52 -18.72 -40.94
CA ILE A 574 37.71 -17.54 -41.77
C ILE A 574 39.12 -17.01 -41.52
N LEU A 575 39.95 -16.93 -42.56
CA LEU A 575 41.22 -16.20 -42.52
C LEU A 575 40.98 -14.78 -43.02
N GLU A 576 41.08 -13.81 -42.13
CA GLU A 576 41.15 -12.40 -42.49
C GLU A 576 42.59 -12.08 -42.89
N LEU A 577 42.85 -12.02 -44.20
CA LEU A 577 44.20 -11.87 -44.72
C LEU A 577 44.76 -10.48 -44.43
N SER A 578 46.01 -10.41 -43.97
CA SER A 578 46.67 -9.13 -43.71
C SER A 578 46.75 -8.28 -44.98
N SER A 579 46.43 -6.99 -44.85
CA SER A 579 46.42 -6.01 -45.94
C SER A 579 47.75 -5.88 -46.67
N LYS A 580 48.88 -6.32 -46.08
CA LYS A 580 50.20 -6.32 -46.73
C LYS A 580 50.34 -7.30 -47.90
N TYR A 581 49.41 -8.26 -48.05
CA TYR A 581 49.42 -9.23 -49.15
C TYR A 581 48.44 -8.86 -50.29
N THR A 582 47.94 -7.62 -50.31
CA THR A 582 46.89 -7.16 -51.23
C THR A 582 47.33 -6.95 -52.68
N ASP A 583 48.62 -6.70 -52.91
CA ASP A 583 49.18 -6.47 -54.26
C ASP A 583 50.43 -7.34 -54.52
N ASN A 584 50.43 -8.56 -53.98
CA ASN A 584 51.56 -9.47 -54.13
C ASN A 584 51.56 -10.18 -55.49
N ARG A 585 52.75 -10.40 -56.06
CA ARG A 585 52.89 -11.21 -57.28
C ARG A 585 52.58 -12.69 -57.05
N TYR A 586 52.80 -13.18 -55.83
CA TYR A 586 52.64 -14.57 -55.45
C TYR A 586 52.35 -14.69 -53.95
N LEU A 587 51.36 -15.50 -53.59
CA LEU A 587 51.02 -15.83 -52.20
C LEU A 587 50.68 -17.31 -52.09
N GLU A 588 51.37 -18.01 -51.19
CA GLU A 588 51.06 -19.39 -50.85
C GLU A 588 50.54 -19.52 -49.40
N ILE A 589 49.39 -20.17 -49.24
CA ILE A 589 48.71 -20.39 -47.97
C ILE A 589 48.46 -21.88 -47.81
N ASP A 590 48.99 -22.46 -46.74
CA ASP A 590 48.60 -23.80 -46.30
C ASP A 590 47.38 -23.67 -45.39
N LEU A 591 46.23 -24.11 -45.87
CA LEU A 591 44.96 -24.01 -45.16
C LEU A 591 44.83 -25.06 -44.06
N ASP A 592 45.54 -26.18 -44.16
CA ASP A 592 45.54 -27.21 -43.10
C ASP A 592 46.38 -26.74 -41.91
N GLU A 593 47.50 -26.07 -42.17
CA GLU A 593 48.37 -25.46 -41.15
C GLU A 593 47.63 -24.36 -40.37
N LEU A 594 46.96 -23.44 -41.07
CA LEU A 594 46.34 -22.26 -40.43
C LEU A 594 44.98 -22.54 -39.77
N MET A 595 44.14 -23.38 -40.36
CA MET A 595 42.74 -23.58 -39.90
C MET A 595 42.52 -24.94 -39.24
N GLY A 596 43.48 -25.86 -39.38
CA GLY A 596 43.38 -27.23 -38.91
C GLY A 596 42.77 -28.19 -39.94
N SER A 597 43.19 -29.45 -39.89
CA SER A 597 42.84 -30.47 -40.88
C SER A 597 41.36 -30.92 -40.87
N ASN A 598 40.59 -30.55 -39.84
CA ASN A 598 39.23 -31.06 -39.61
C ASN A 598 38.12 -30.05 -39.93
N THR A 599 38.47 -28.81 -40.26
CA THR A 599 37.51 -27.78 -40.66
C THR A 599 36.94 -28.08 -42.04
N TRP A 600 35.61 -28.07 -42.18
CA TRP A 600 34.93 -28.45 -43.42
C TRP A 600 34.92 -27.32 -44.43
N VAL A 601 34.45 -26.14 -44.03
CA VAL A 601 34.38 -24.95 -44.87
C VAL A 601 35.47 -23.97 -44.44
N ARG A 602 36.27 -23.51 -45.40
CA ARG A 602 37.32 -22.53 -45.15
C ARG A 602 37.07 -21.32 -46.02
N SER A 603 36.98 -20.17 -45.38
CA SER A 603 36.81 -18.88 -46.04
C SER A 603 38.08 -18.05 -45.89
N ILE A 604 38.42 -17.31 -46.93
CA ILE A 604 39.46 -16.29 -46.89
C ILE A 604 38.77 -14.96 -47.18
N GLU A 605 38.82 -14.06 -46.21
CA GLU A 605 38.40 -12.68 -46.37
C GLU A 605 39.64 -11.85 -46.71
N TYR A 606 39.58 -11.21 -47.87
CA TYR A 606 40.70 -10.52 -48.46
C TYR A 606 40.34 -9.05 -48.71
N PRO A 607 40.74 -8.14 -47.79
CA PRO A 607 40.46 -6.73 -47.94
C PRO A 607 41.31 -6.16 -49.07
N ILE A 608 40.71 -5.67 -50.16
CA ILE A 608 41.44 -5.29 -51.39
C ILE A 608 40.89 -3.98 -51.98
N SER A 609 41.77 -3.14 -52.56
CA SER A 609 41.35 -1.93 -53.29
C SER A 609 41.05 -2.23 -54.77
N TYR A 610 40.23 -1.42 -55.44
CA TYR A 610 39.88 -1.59 -56.86
C TYR A 610 41.07 -1.63 -57.84
N ARG A 611 42.26 -1.18 -57.42
CA ARG A 611 43.47 -1.15 -58.27
C ARG A 611 44.44 -2.28 -57.99
N ASP A 612 44.25 -2.99 -56.89
CA ASP A 612 45.19 -4.02 -56.44
C ASP A 612 44.85 -5.34 -57.16
N SER A 613 45.86 -6.15 -57.43
CA SER A 613 45.63 -7.48 -58.01
C SER A 613 46.64 -8.49 -57.49
N LEU A 614 46.15 -9.62 -56.99
CA LEU A 614 47.02 -10.71 -56.56
C LEU A 614 47.41 -11.57 -57.77
N GLY A 615 48.70 -11.63 -58.07
CA GLY A 615 49.22 -12.32 -59.25
C GLY A 615 48.87 -13.80 -59.29
N GLU A 616 49.28 -14.57 -58.28
CA GLU A 616 48.91 -15.98 -58.10
C GLU A 616 48.67 -16.29 -56.61
N LEU A 617 47.47 -16.76 -56.29
CA LEU A 617 47.12 -17.31 -54.97
C LEU A 617 47.17 -18.83 -55.01
N ARG A 618 48.10 -19.44 -54.29
CA ARG A 618 48.15 -20.89 -54.07
C ARG A 618 47.61 -21.27 -52.71
N LEU A 619 46.58 -22.10 -52.69
CA LEU A 619 45.98 -22.66 -51.49
C LEU A 619 46.26 -24.15 -51.44
N LYS A 620 46.88 -24.62 -50.36
CA LYS A 620 47.17 -26.05 -50.14
C LYS A 620 46.25 -26.60 -49.07
N SER A 621 45.73 -27.80 -49.32
CA SER A 621 44.99 -28.61 -48.35
C SER A 621 45.04 -30.07 -48.76
N LYS A 622 44.94 -30.98 -47.78
CA LYS A 622 44.74 -32.41 -48.00
C LYS A 622 43.51 -32.73 -48.86
N TRP A 623 42.53 -31.83 -48.91
CA TRP A 623 41.31 -32.00 -49.69
C TRP A 623 41.45 -31.54 -51.15
N VAL A 624 42.23 -30.47 -51.38
CA VAL A 624 42.40 -29.84 -52.69
C VAL A 624 43.60 -28.89 -52.66
N ASN A 625 44.36 -28.83 -53.77
CA ASN A 625 45.23 -27.69 -54.05
C ASN A 625 44.57 -26.79 -55.09
N VAL A 626 44.57 -25.49 -54.83
CA VAL A 626 43.97 -24.48 -55.72
C VAL A 626 45.02 -23.44 -56.08
N SER A 627 45.05 -23.03 -57.35
CA SER A 627 45.84 -21.87 -57.80
C SER A 627 44.95 -20.92 -58.59
N ILE A 628 44.83 -19.68 -58.12
CA ILE A 628 44.00 -18.63 -58.73
C ILE A 628 44.91 -17.53 -59.25
N ASN A 629 44.81 -17.25 -60.56
CA ASN A 629 45.63 -16.23 -61.22
C ASN A 629 44.86 -14.93 -61.39
N SER A 630 45.52 -13.82 -61.05
CA SER A 630 45.02 -12.45 -61.17
C SER A 630 43.71 -12.24 -60.42
N LEU A 631 43.68 -12.62 -59.15
CA LEU A 631 42.54 -12.42 -58.27
C LEU A 631 42.39 -10.92 -57.97
N ARG A 632 41.23 -10.35 -58.29
CA ARG A 632 40.93 -8.91 -58.14
C ARG A 632 39.47 -8.68 -57.77
N LEU A 633 39.18 -7.51 -57.21
CA LEU A 633 37.81 -7.13 -56.85
C LEU A 633 36.97 -6.98 -58.12
N SER A 634 35.73 -7.48 -58.10
CA SER A 634 34.81 -7.30 -59.21
C SER A 634 34.24 -5.87 -59.23
N ASN A 635 34.09 -5.28 -60.42
CA ASN A 635 33.76 -3.84 -60.61
C ASN A 635 32.37 -3.40 -60.12
N ASN A 636 31.54 -4.30 -59.60
CA ASN A 636 30.11 -4.08 -59.34
C ASN A 636 29.69 -4.09 -57.86
N TYR A 637 30.63 -4.10 -56.92
CA TYR A 637 30.33 -4.20 -55.48
C TYR A 637 30.91 -3.02 -54.68
N ASP A 638 30.11 -2.50 -53.74
CA ASP A 638 30.51 -1.41 -52.81
C ASP A 638 31.45 -1.92 -51.69
N GLU A 639 31.42 -3.22 -51.41
CA GLU A 639 32.24 -3.89 -50.41
C GLU A 639 33.70 -4.03 -50.89
N ARG A 640 34.65 -3.51 -50.11
CA ARG A 640 36.09 -3.53 -50.43
C ARG A 640 36.81 -4.78 -49.92
N TYR A 641 36.16 -5.94 -50.05
CA TYR A 641 36.79 -7.22 -49.71
C TYR A 641 36.28 -8.32 -50.64
N ILE A 642 37.14 -9.32 -50.85
CA ILE A 642 36.82 -10.57 -51.53
C ILE A 642 36.56 -11.63 -50.46
N GLU A 643 35.45 -12.36 -50.59
CA GLU A 643 35.23 -13.61 -49.84
C GLU A 643 35.53 -14.79 -50.77
N LEU A 644 36.49 -15.64 -50.41
CA LEU A 644 36.82 -16.85 -51.15
C LEU A 644 36.65 -18.09 -50.26
N ARG A 645 35.69 -18.94 -50.62
CA ARG A 645 35.44 -20.23 -49.97
C ARG A 645 36.15 -21.34 -50.73
N VAL A 646 37.07 -22.04 -50.06
CA VAL A 646 37.84 -23.16 -50.62
C VAL A 646 37.82 -24.34 -49.68
N GLY A 647 37.33 -25.49 -50.12
CA GLY A 647 37.36 -26.70 -49.29
C GLY A 647 36.25 -27.67 -49.59
N LYS A 648 35.87 -28.48 -48.60
CA LYS A 648 34.82 -29.49 -48.76
C LYS A 648 33.45 -28.81 -48.66
N VAL A 649 32.55 -29.13 -49.58
CA VAL A 649 31.16 -28.65 -49.54
C VAL A 649 30.45 -29.18 -48.28
N GLU A 650 29.57 -28.36 -47.69
CA GLU A 650 28.74 -28.77 -46.56
C GLU A 650 27.96 -30.07 -46.86
N PRO A 651 27.80 -31.00 -45.89
CA PRO A 651 27.19 -32.31 -46.13
C PRO A 651 25.81 -32.26 -46.79
N SER A 652 24.97 -31.32 -46.38
CA SER A 652 23.61 -31.12 -46.92
C SER A 652 23.62 -30.78 -48.41
N MET A 653 24.48 -29.86 -48.83
CA MET A 653 24.64 -29.48 -50.23
C MET A 653 25.28 -30.60 -51.04
N ALA A 654 26.29 -31.29 -50.47
CA ALA A 654 26.90 -32.45 -51.13
C ALA A 654 25.86 -33.55 -51.42
N ASP A 655 24.93 -33.83 -50.51
CA ASP A 655 23.87 -34.82 -50.72
C ASP A 655 22.85 -34.39 -51.79
N ILE A 656 22.54 -33.10 -51.89
CA ILE A 656 21.73 -32.55 -52.98
C ILE A 656 22.44 -32.74 -54.33
N LEU A 657 23.74 -32.47 -54.39
CA LEU A 657 24.52 -32.60 -55.62
C LEU A 657 24.71 -34.06 -56.04
N LYS A 658 24.90 -34.99 -55.08
CA LYS A 658 24.91 -36.44 -55.36
C LYS A 658 23.64 -36.89 -56.06
N LYS A 659 22.46 -36.43 -55.63
CA LYS A 659 21.17 -36.75 -56.26
C LYS A 659 21.04 -36.24 -57.69
N LYS A 660 21.82 -35.24 -58.10
CA LYS A 660 21.86 -34.74 -59.48
C LYS A 660 22.80 -35.52 -60.40
N LEU A 661 23.66 -36.37 -59.83
CA LEU A 661 24.63 -37.20 -60.54
C LEU A 661 24.24 -38.68 -60.54
N VAL A 662 22.93 -38.98 -60.53
CA VAL A 662 22.42 -40.35 -60.57
C VAL A 662 22.95 -41.07 -61.81
N GLY A 663 23.58 -42.23 -61.60
CA GLY A 663 24.24 -43.01 -62.65
C GLY A 663 25.72 -42.69 -62.90
N LYS A 664 26.33 -41.79 -62.12
CA LYS A 664 27.78 -41.53 -62.12
C LYS A 664 28.41 -42.06 -60.83
N ASN A 665 29.59 -42.67 -60.93
CA ASN A 665 30.32 -43.10 -59.74
C ASN A 665 31.21 -41.95 -59.24
N ILE A 666 30.89 -41.40 -58.08
CA ILE A 666 31.66 -40.29 -57.49
C ILE A 666 32.95 -40.83 -56.88
N LYS A 667 34.09 -40.25 -57.26
CA LYS A 667 35.44 -40.68 -56.87
C LYS A 667 36.23 -39.63 -56.09
N SER A 668 35.60 -38.53 -55.70
CA SER A 668 36.19 -37.52 -54.82
C SER A 668 35.16 -36.93 -53.86
N ASN A 669 35.61 -36.12 -52.90
CA ASN A 669 34.72 -35.20 -52.22
C ASN A 669 34.23 -34.11 -53.19
N PHE A 670 33.08 -33.50 -52.90
CA PHE A 670 32.66 -32.25 -53.55
C PHE A 670 33.49 -31.11 -52.96
N ILE A 671 34.18 -30.38 -53.82
CA ILE A 671 35.09 -29.30 -53.44
C ILE A 671 34.53 -27.96 -53.90
N GLU A 672 34.30 -27.05 -52.98
CA GLU A 672 33.90 -25.68 -53.28
C GLU A 672 35.15 -24.84 -53.55
N VAL A 673 35.13 -24.12 -54.68
CA VAL A 673 35.99 -22.96 -54.93
C VAL A 673 35.11 -21.86 -55.49
N SER A 674 34.43 -21.14 -54.59
CA SER A 674 33.49 -20.06 -54.92
C SER A 674 33.52 -18.97 -53.85
N GLY A 675 32.63 -17.99 -53.91
CA GLY A 675 32.66 -16.85 -53.00
C GLY A 675 31.96 -15.62 -53.57
N ALA A 676 32.33 -14.45 -53.08
CA ALA A 676 31.72 -13.17 -53.43
C ALA A 676 32.75 -12.09 -53.78
N ASN A 677 32.33 -11.14 -54.62
CA ASN A 677 33.04 -9.90 -54.95
C ASN A 677 34.39 -10.06 -55.68
N PHE A 678 34.66 -11.18 -56.36
CA PHE A 678 35.93 -11.40 -57.05
C PHE A 678 35.81 -11.79 -58.53
N ASP A 679 36.82 -11.38 -59.28
CA ASP A 679 37.11 -11.82 -60.65
C ASP A 679 38.53 -12.42 -60.71
N PHE A 680 38.74 -13.38 -61.61
CA PHE A 680 40.06 -14.00 -61.85
C PHE A 680 40.22 -14.42 -63.31
N THR A 681 41.45 -14.65 -63.75
CA THR A 681 41.75 -15.04 -65.14
C THR A 681 41.69 -16.55 -65.33
N ASN A 682 42.29 -17.31 -64.43
CA ASN A 682 42.30 -18.77 -64.49
C ASN A 682 42.35 -19.38 -63.09
N LEU A 683 41.62 -20.49 -62.91
CA LEU A 683 41.58 -21.31 -61.71
C LEU A 683 42.09 -22.70 -62.07
N THR A 684 43.17 -23.12 -61.42
CA THR A 684 43.66 -24.48 -61.48
C THR A 684 43.29 -25.19 -60.18
N ILE A 685 42.69 -26.38 -60.30
CA ILE A 685 42.26 -27.18 -59.16
C ILE A 685 42.84 -28.58 -59.24
N GLU A 686 43.39 -29.10 -58.14
CA GLU A 686 43.99 -30.43 -58.06
C GLU A 686 43.30 -31.20 -56.93
N ILE A 687 42.50 -32.20 -57.30
CA ILE A 687 41.66 -32.95 -56.37
C ILE A 687 42.16 -34.41 -56.31
N PRO A 688 42.39 -34.98 -55.12
CA PRO A 688 42.68 -36.41 -54.96
C PRO A 688 41.42 -37.25 -55.23
N TYR A 689 41.59 -38.37 -55.93
CA TYR A 689 40.52 -39.36 -56.12
C TYR A 689 40.75 -40.60 -55.27
N PHE A 690 39.66 -41.28 -54.90
CA PHE A 690 39.67 -42.55 -54.17
C PHE A 690 38.87 -43.61 -54.93
N ASP A 691 39.15 -44.87 -54.64
CA ASP A 691 38.46 -46.05 -55.19
C ASP A 691 38.39 -46.09 -56.73
N SER A 692 39.45 -45.70 -57.41
CA SER A 692 39.56 -45.75 -58.88
C SER A 692 40.96 -46.17 -59.32
N ASP A 693 41.05 -46.85 -60.46
CA ASP A 693 42.29 -47.19 -61.16
C ASP A 693 42.84 -46.03 -62.00
N GLY A 694 42.17 -44.86 -61.97
CA GLY A 694 42.53 -43.68 -62.75
C GLY A 694 42.01 -43.70 -64.19
N SER A 695 41.31 -44.75 -64.61
CA SER A 695 40.75 -44.85 -65.96
C SER A 695 39.39 -44.15 -66.07
N ARG A 696 39.15 -43.45 -67.19
CA ARG A 696 37.87 -42.79 -67.53
C ARG A 696 37.36 -41.75 -66.50
N LEU A 697 38.22 -41.27 -65.61
CA LEU A 697 37.86 -40.18 -64.70
C LEU A 697 37.53 -38.90 -65.47
N ARG A 698 36.59 -38.12 -64.96
CA ARG A 698 36.25 -36.77 -65.41
C ARG A 698 36.08 -35.86 -64.20
N ILE A 699 36.37 -34.57 -64.37
CA ILE A 699 36.03 -33.55 -63.38
C ILE A 699 34.85 -32.72 -63.88
N LEU A 700 33.82 -32.62 -63.04
CA LEU A 700 32.63 -31.83 -63.31
C LEU A 700 32.63 -30.60 -62.39
N ARG A 701 32.28 -29.43 -62.95
CA ARG A 701 31.98 -28.21 -62.19
C ARG A 701 30.47 -27.98 -62.18
N TYR A 702 29.90 -27.91 -60.99
CA TYR A 702 28.55 -27.43 -60.79
C TYR A 702 28.56 -25.89 -60.79
N ASP A 703 27.84 -25.31 -61.76
CA ASP A 703 27.57 -23.89 -61.83
C ASP A 703 26.37 -23.57 -60.93
N GLU A 704 26.59 -22.82 -59.86
CA GLU A 704 25.55 -22.48 -58.89
C GLU A 704 24.47 -21.58 -59.49
N SER A 705 24.83 -20.71 -60.45
CA SER A 705 23.89 -19.80 -61.12
C SER A 705 22.98 -20.54 -62.10
N ASN A 706 23.58 -21.41 -62.91
CA ASN A 706 22.86 -22.18 -63.94
C ASN A 706 22.33 -23.53 -63.43
N ARG A 707 22.64 -23.89 -62.18
CA ARG A 707 22.24 -25.12 -61.46
C ARG A 707 22.54 -26.41 -62.23
N ARG A 708 23.60 -26.44 -63.04
CA ARG A 708 23.99 -27.56 -63.92
C ARG A 708 25.46 -27.93 -63.78
N PHE A 709 25.80 -29.19 -64.09
CA PHE A 709 27.18 -29.66 -64.19
C PHE A 709 27.74 -29.44 -65.60
N GLU A 710 29.00 -29.01 -65.66
CA GLU A 710 29.76 -28.81 -66.89
C GLU A 710 31.09 -29.58 -66.79
N ASP A 711 31.53 -30.22 -67.88
CA ASP A 711 32.84 -30.86 -67.95
C ASP A 711 33.95 -29.79 -67.91
N VAL A 712 34.97 -30.03 -67.09
CA VAL A 712 36.14 -29.15 -66.94
C VAL A 712 37.34 -29.81 -67.62
N PRO A 713 38.13 -29.13 -68.47
CA PRO A 713 39.36 -29.68 -69.02
C PRO A 713 40.32 -30.17 -67.93
N TYR A 714 40.91 -31.35 -68.11
CA TYR A 714 41.68 -32.00 -67.05
C TYR A 714 42.85 -32.86 -67.51
N ILE A 715 43.77 -33.10 -66.57
CA ILE A 715 44.93 -33.99 -66.67
C ILE A 715 44.89 -34.92 -65.45
N ILE A 716 45.07 -36.22 -65.68
CA ILE A 716 45.13 -37.23 -64.60
C ILE A 716 46.59 -37.47 -64.24
N ASP A 717 46.92 -37.30 -62.97
CA ASP A 717 48.20 -37.69 -62.37
C ASP A 717 48.02 -39.05 -61.67
N LEU A 718 48.40 -40.11 -62.38
CA LEU A 718 48.32 -41.49 -61.90
C LEU A 718 49.33 -41.79 -60.79
N ILE A 719 50.44 -41.04 -60.70
CA ILE A 719 51.51 -41.28 -59.71
C ILE A 719 51.04 -40.78 -58.35
N ASN A 720 50.44 -39.59 -58.31
CA ASN A 720 49.99 -38.97 -57.07
C ASN A 720 48.51 -39.22 -56.74
N GLY A 721 47.77 -39.89 -57.63
CA GLY A 721 46.35 -40.22 -57.44
C GLY A 721 45.45 -38.98 -57.46
N LYS A 722 45.72 -38.03 -58.36
CA LYS A 722 45.02 -36.73 -58.41
C LYS A 722 44.57 -36.38 -59.82
N VAL A 723 43.52 -35.57 -59.93
CA VAL A 723 43.08 -34.97 -61.19
C VAL A 723 43.26 -33.46 -61.11
N LYS A 724 43.95 -32.90 -62.09
CA LYS A 724 44.19 -31.46 -62.24
C LYS A 724 43.24 -30.89 -63.30
N GLY A 725 42.33 -30.02 -62.90
CA GLY A 725 41.39 -29.32 -63.77
C GLY A 725 41.73 -27.84 -63.95
N MET A 726 41.29 -27.25 -65.06
CA MET A 726 41.41 -25.81 -65.35
C MET A 726 40.05 -25.21 -65.65
N SER A 727 39.68 -24.14 -64.94
CA SER A 727 38.40 -23.45 -65.09
C SER A 727 38.60 -21.94 -65.14
N SER A 728 37.83 -21.23 -65.96
CA SER A 728 37.72 -19.77 -65.93
C SER A 728 36.58 -19.27 -65.04
N LYS A 729 35.86 -20.18 -64.37
CA LYS A 729 34.71 -19.86 -63.50
C LYS A 729 34.80 -20.57 -62.15
N PRO A 730 34.33 -19.92 -61.06
CA PRO A 730 34.23 -20.57 -59.76
C PRO A 730 33.09 -21.60 -59.74
N GLY A 731 33.04 -22.44 -58.71
CA GLY A 731 31.94 -23.39 -58.53
C GLY A 731 32.31 -24.58 -57.64
N ILE A 732 31.47 -25.61 -57.69
CA ILE A 732 31.69 -26.85 -56.92
C ILE A 732 32.20 -27.94 -57.86
N PHE A 733 33.35 -28.52 -57.56
CA PHE A 733 34.04 -29.51 -58.38
C PHE A 733 33.92 -30.92 -57.79
N VAL A 734 33.80 -31.92 -58.66
CA VAL A 734 33.77 -33.33 -58.26
C VAL A 734 34.36 -34.22 -59.35
N ILE A 735 35.06 -35.28 -58.95
CA ILE A 735 35.57 -36.31 -59.86
C ILE A 735 34.53 -37.44 -59.95
N VAL A 736 34.21 -37.84 -61.19
CA VAL A 736 33.30 -38.95 -61.48
C VAL A 736 33.93 -39.94 -62.45
N GLN A 737 33.43 -41.18 -62.43
CA GLN A 737 33.72 -42.25 -63.38
C GLN A 737 32.45 -42.76 -64.04
#